data_AF-A0A3N6MY83-F1
#
_entry.id   AF-A0A3N6MY83-F1
#
_cell.length_a   1.000
_cell.length_b   1.000
_cell.length_c   1.000
_cell.angle_alpha   90.00
_cell.angle_beta   90.00
_cell.angle_gamma   90.00
#
_symmetry.space_group_name_H-M   'P 1'
#
loop_
_entity.id
_entity.type
_entity.pdbx_description
1 polymer ?
#
loop_
_entity_poly.entity_id
_entity_poly.type
_entity_poly.pdbx_seq_one_letter_code
_entity_poly.pdbx_strand_id
1 'polypeptide(L)'
;MLRKLHSLPGIFAALLLMVVALSGAVLSVKPALDQAGAARVTGPLDVATLIARVQTHYPGLDKIVRRASGEIVASISSPDGNAALRIDPATGTSIGPDAPSPVMRWVANLHRKLLLGDAGRVATGITAGLMLLLCVSGVALLARRMGGWKHLFDRIRGTGLQRVHNEIARVALLALALSAGTGLLMSLTTFGWIPERVTAELPYPSTAGTLAPLPVGQVAALQSLDVSALRELTLPAPGSPEDVYAVTTTKGTGYIDPSSGAWLAWQNNDAWQRFQGTVRMLHTGRGLWWLALVLGLASASVPALAVTGVALWAKRRGAMPKIAGNASPREADTIILVGSENNATWAFAAAVHQALTRAGFRVNIASMNEVRSGYRRAARLIVLTSTYGDGDAPSNATQFMRAITHSRFDAVTRFAVLGFGDRQFSSFCGYAQKVHDALLVKGLQPLLELGTIDRQSESAFTQWMAQLGTVLGVTLDAQYRPTLPRTISLEVVERDDYGFGTDRHACVLRLAPDPKLRSPWQKVFGQRLPPFEPGDLVGVVPPGHTVPRFYSLASASGDGILEFCVRKHPHGVCSGYLTSLEPGDRVAVFVRRNEHFKPDTGATPLILIGAGTGIGPLVGFIRQNEARRPMHLYFGARSSDGTFLYENELQRLVTADRLTALTTALSSPSEKTYVQERLLADSAKLSELVAKGAHVMVCGGRDMAKGVANAWERILAGSGVTVSEMKLRGSYVEDVY
;
A
#
# COMPACT_ATOMS: atom_id res chain seq x y z
N MET A 1 3.75 4.18 18.46
CA MET A 1 3.28 2.90 19.03
C MET A 1 2.62 2.00 17.97
N LEU A 2 1.64 2.49 17.19
CA LEU A 2 0.93 1.74 16.14
C LEU A 2 1.81 0.90 15.20
N ARG A 3 2.95 1.44 14.75
CA ARG A 3 3.87 0.70 13.86
C ARG A 3 4.59 -0.47 14.54
N LYS A 4 4.92 -0.36 15.84
CA LYS A 4 5.46 -1.48 16.61
C LYS A 4 4.38 -2.55 16.83
N LEU A 5 3.16 -2.11 17.11
CA LEU A 5 1.98 -2.98 17.23
C LEU A 5 1.65 -3.72 15.92
N HIS A 6 2.01 -3.16 14.76
CA HIS A 6 1.86 -3.85 13.47
C HIS A 6 3.06 -4.76 13.16
N SER A 7 4.28 -4.22 13.20
CA SER A 7 5.45 -4.97 12.71
C SER A 7 5.91 -6.10 13.64
N LEU A 8 5.80 -5.97 14.96
CA LEU A 8 6.26 -7.05 15.85
C LEU A 8 5.39 -8.30 15.74
N PRO A 9 4.06 -8.23 15.89
CA PRO A 9 3.22 -9.41 15.73
C PRO A 9 3.33 -10.02 14.34
N GLY A 10 3.40 -9.19 13.30
CA GLY A 10 3.53 -9.65 11.91
C GLY A 10 4.80 -10.44 11.65
N ILE A 11 5.90 -10.12 12.32
CA ILE A 11 7.17 -10.85 12.18
C ILE A 11 7.14 -12.16 12.97
N PHE A 12 6.74 -12.09 14.25
CA PHE A 12 6.71 -13.28 15.10
C PHE A 12 5.72 -14.32 14.63
N ALA A 13 4.58 -13.89 14.08
CA ALA A 13 3.54 -14.78 13.59
C ALA A 13 3.60 -15.04 12.08
N ALA A 14 4.59 -14.50 11.34
CA ALA A 14 4.62 -14.55 9.87
C ALA A 14 4.41 -15.97 9.32
N LEU A 15 5.22 -16.93 9.78
CA LEU A 15 5.16 -18.31 9.33
C LEU A 15 3.81 -18.96 9.66
N LEU A 16 3.32 -18.74 10.89
CA LEU A 16 2.09 -19.35 11.35
C LEU A 16 0.86 -18.77 10.62
N LEU A 17 0.83 -17.45 10.42
CA LEU A 17 -0.17 -16.75 9.61
C LEU A 17 -0.19 -17.29 8.17
N MET A 18 0.98 -17.54 7.58
CA MET A 18 1.08 -18.12 6.24
C MET A 18 0.49 -19.53 6.18
N VAL A 19 0.80 -20.40 7.15
CA VAL A 19 0.27 -21.78 7.18
C VAL A 19 -1.25 -21.79 7.36
N VAL A 20 -1.78 -21.01 8.30
CA VAL A 20 -3.23 -20.92 8.55
C VAL A 20 -3.96 -20.28 7.36
N ALA A 21 -3.40 -19.23 6.76
CA ALA A 21 -4.02 -18.55 5.62
C ALA A 21 -3.99 -19.40 4.34
N LEU A 22 -2.87 -20.07 4.04
CA LEU A 22 -2.78 -20.96 2.87
C LEU A 22 -3.72 -22.17 2.99
N SER A 23 -3.77 -22.80 4.17
CA SER A 23 -4.72 -23.89 4.42
C SER A 23 -6.18 -23.39 4.34
N GLY A 24 -6.47 -22.18 4.82
CA GLY A 24 -7.77 -21.54 4.67
C GLY A 24 -8.15 -21.27 3.21
N ALA A 25 -7.20 -20.78 2.40
CA ALA A 25 -7.38 -20.54 0.97
C ALA A 25 -7.69 -21.84 0.20
N VAL A 26 -7.06 -22.96 0.57
CA VAL A 26 -7.38 -24.26 -0.03
C VAL A 26 -8.79 -24.73 0.37
N LEU A 27 -9.16 -24.59 1.65
CA LEU A 27 -10.50 -24.99 2.13
C LEU A 27 -11.63 -24.15 1.54
N SER A 28 -11.35 -22.91 1.17
CA SER A 28 -12.35 -21.99 0.65
C SER A 28 -12.85 -22.35 -0.76
N VAL A 29 -12.16 -23.25 -1.46
CA VAL A 29 -12.59 -23.79 -2.76
C VAL A 29 -13.73 -24.80 -2.58
N LYS A 30 -13.78 -25.49 -1.43
CA LYS A 30 -14.73 -26.59 -1.20
C LYS A 30 -16.20 -26.16 -1.35
N PRO A 31 -16.69 -25.04 -0.77
CA PRO A 31 -18.08 -24.62 -0.96
C PRO A 31 -18.47 -24.41 -2.42
N ALA A 32 -17.55 -23.96 -3.27
CA ALA A 32 -17.80 -23.80 -4.70
C ALA A 32 -17.88 -25.15 -5.43
N LEU A 33 -17.00 -26.10 -5.08
CA LEU A 33 -17.07 -27.47 -5.60
C LEU A 33 -18.35 -28.19 -5.16
N ASP A 34 -18.71 -28.06 -3.87
CA ASP A 34 -19.95 -28.64 -3.33
C ASP A 34 -21.18 -28.05 -4.04
N GLN A 35 -21.18 -26.74 -4.34
CA GLN A 35 -22.27 -26.07 -5.08
C GLN A 35 -22.36 -26.54 -6.53
N ALA A 36 -21.22 -26.76 -7.20
CA ALA A 36 -21.18 -27.21 -8.58
C ALA A 36 -21.63 -28.68 -8.73
N GLY A 37 -21.36 -29.51 -7.72
CA GLY A 37 -21.74 -30.93 -7.69
C GLY A 37 -23.14 -31.22 -7.14
N ALA A 38 -23.83 -30.23 -6.55
CA ALA A 38 -25.15 -30.43 -5.95
C ALA A 38 -26.25 -30.50 -7.03
N ALA A 39 -27.02 -31.60 -7.03
CA ALA A 39 -28.26 -31.69 -7.79
C ALA A 39 -29.27 -30.66 -7.27
N ARG A 40 -29.91 -29.92 -8.19
CA ARG A 40 -30.82 -28.82 -7.84
C ARG A 40 -32.24 -29.34 -7.71
N VAL A 41 -32.93 -28.92 -6.65
CA VAL A 41 -34.38 -29.04 -6.56
C VAL A 41 -35.01 -27.99 -7.48
N THR A 42 -35.67 -28.42 -8.55
CA THR A 42 -36.44 -27.54 -9.44
C THR A 42 -37.91 -27.53 -9.03
N GLY A 43 -38.29 -26.56 -8.19
CA GLY A 43 -39.67 -26.38 -7.70
C GLY A 43 -39.84 -26.66 -6.20
N PRO A 44 -41.02 -26.39 -5.63
CA PRO A 44 -41.33 -26.73 -4.25
C PRO A 44 -41.30 -28.26 -4.10
N LEU A 45 -40.53 -28.75 -3.13
CA LEU A 45 -40.44 -30.17 -2.79
C LEU A 45 -40.57 -30.29 -1.28
N ASP A 46 -41.61 -30.97 -0.84
CA ASP A 46 -41.80 -31.27 0.58
C ASP A 46 -40.95 -32.48 1.01
N VAL A 47 -40.68 -32.54 2.32
CA VAL A 47 -39.81 -33.55 2.91
C VAL A 47 -40.43 -34.95 2.81
N ALA A 48 -41.75 -35.10 2.93
CA ALA A 48 -42.43 -36.39 2.81
C ALA A 48 -42.24 -37.01 1.42
N THR A 49 -42.42 -36.22 0.37
CA THR A 49 -42.21 -36.62 -1.03
C THR A 49 -40.77 -37.01 -1.29
N LEU A 50 -39.78 -36.27 -0.76
CA LEU A 50 -38.37 -36.62 -0.88
C LEU A 50 -38.09 -38.00 -0.25
N ILE A 51 -38.56 -38.25 0.97
CA ILE A 51 -38.32 -39.52 1.66
C ILE A 51 -38.98 -40.67 0.90
N ALA A 52 -40.23 -40.51 0.46
CA ALA A 52 -40.94 -41.55 -0.29
C ALA A 52 -40.16 -41.98 -1.55
N ARG A 53 -39.59 -41.01 -2.29
CA ARG A 53 -38.75 -41.28 -3.46
C ARG A 53 -37.48 -42.06 -3.08
N VAL A 54 -36.80 -41.66 -2.02
CA VAL A 54 -35.57 -42.33 -1.57
C VAL A 54 -35.85 -43.73 -1.04
N GLN A 55 -36.89 -43.91 -0.22
CA GLN A 55 -37.27 -45.21 0.34
C GLN A 55 -37.70 -46.21 -0.73
N THR A 56 -38.27 -45.75 -1.84
CA THR A 56 -38.62 -46.61 -2.99
C THR A 56 -37.39 -47.32 -3.56
N HIS A 57 -36.23 -46.67 -3.56
CA HIS A 57 -34.97 -47.24 -4.04
C HIS A 57 -34.12 -47.85 -2.92
N TYR A 58 -34.26 -47.34 -1.69
CA TYR A 58 -33.44 -47.69 -0.54
C TYR A 58 -34.32 -47.91 0.70
N PRO A 59 -34.89 -49.12 0.88
CA PRO A 59 -35.82 -49.40 1.97
C PRO A 59 -35.17 -49.32 3.36
N GLY A 60 -33.84 -49.48 3.46
CA GLY A 60 -33.07 -49.33 4.70
C GLY A 60 -32.69 -47.88 5.05
N LEU A 61 -33.40 -46.88 4.55
CA LEU A 61 -33.11 -45.47 4.83
C LEU A 61 -33.28 -45.16 6.33
N ASP A 62 -32.19 -44.70 6.95
CA ASP A 62 -32.13 -44.34 8.36
C ASP A 62 -32.15 -42.82 8.57
N LYS A 63 -31.38 -42.09 7.75
CA LYS A 63 -31.17 -40.66 7.97
C LYS A 63 -31.01 -39.89 6.66
N ILE A 64 -31.61 -38.70 6.58
CA ILE A 64 -31.38 -37.73 5.49
C ILE A 64 -30.75 -36.47 6.07
N VAL A 65 -29.64 -36.01 5.46
CA VAL A 65 -28.98 -34.75 5.78
C VAL A 65 -28.97 -33.86 4.55
N ARG A 66 -29.45 -32.62 4.70
CA ARG A 66 -29.31 -31.59 3.68
C ARG A 66 -28.18 -30.64 4.02
N ARG A 67 -27.15 -30.64 3.18
CA ARG A 67 -25.98 -29.77 3.33
C ARG A 67 -26.29 -28.33 2.94
N ALA A 68 -25.41 -27.41 3.34
CA ALA A 68 -25.56 -25.99 3.01
C ALA A 68 -25.46 -25.69 1.50
N SER A 69 -24.85 -26.57 0.70
CA SER A 69 -24.84 -26.52 -0.77
C SER A 69 -26.19 -26.90 -1.40
N GLY A 70 -27.10 -27.48 -0.62
CA GLY A 70 -28.36 -28.06 -1.10
C GLY A 70 -28.27 -29.56 -1.42
N GLU A 71 -27.07 -30.14 -1.39
CA GLU A 71 -26.84 -31.58 -1.57
C GLU A 71 -27.56 -32.39 -0.48
N ILE A 72 -28.26 -33.46 -0.91
CA ILE A 72 -28.95 -34.40 -0.04
C ILE A 72 -28.07 -35.65 0.12
N VAL A 73 -27.82 -36.04 1.37
CA VAL A 73 -27.11 -37.26 1.73
C VAL A 73 -28.04 -38.16 2.50
N ALA A 74 -28.19 -39.40 2.06
CA ALA A 74 -28.94 -40.44 2.74
C ALA A 74 -27.99 -41.45 3.37
N SER A 75 -28.16 -41.73 4.65
CA SER A 75 -27.55 -42.88 5.33
C SER A 75 -28.50 -44.06 5.24
N ILE A 76 -28.00 -45.18 4.74
CA ILE A 76 -28.76 -46.40 4.52
C ILE A 76 -28.12 -47.50 5.34
N SER A 77 -28.93 -48.18 6.13
CA SER A 77 -28.57 -49.35 6.92
C SER A 77 -28.94 -50.61 6.14
N SER A 78 -27.95 -51.46 5.87
CA SER A 78 -28.10 -52.73 5.15
C SER A 78 -27.48 -53.86 5.99
N PRO A 79 -27.89 -55.14 5.81
CA PRO A 79 -27.22 -56.27 6.46
C PRO A 79 -25.70 -56.34 6.20
N ASP A 80 -25.25 -55.79 5.06
CA ASP A 80 -23.83 -55.74 4.66
C ASP A 80 -23.06 -54.52 5.22
N GLY A 81 -23.72 -53.68 6.02
CA GLY A 81 -23.14 -52.48 6.65
C GLY A 81 -23.87 -51.17 6.28
N ASN A 82 -23.42 -50.07 6.89
CA ASN A 82 -24.01 -48.74 6.70
C ASN A 82 -23.31 -47.99 5.56
N ALA A 83 -24.08 -47.40 4.65
CA ALA A 83 -23.58 -46.60 3.53
C ALA A 83 -24.16 -45.18 3.55
N ALA A 84 -23.35 -44.19 3.17
CA ALA A 84 -23.80 -42.82 2.96
C ALA A 84 -23.78 -42.50 1.46
N LEU A 85 -24.94 -42.18 0.88
CA LEU A 85 -25.12 -41.93 -0.53
C LEU A 85 -25.57 -40.48 -0.76
N ARG A 86 -25.03 -39.85 -1.80
CA ARG A 86 -25.55 -38.58 -2.33
C ARG A 86 -26.76 -38.87 -3.20
N ILE A 87 -27.83 -38.14 -2.99
CA ILE A 87 -29.14 -38.39 -3.58
C ILE A 87 -29.54 -37.26 -4.50
N ASP A 88 -30.10 -37.60 -5.66
CA ASP A 88 -30.81 -36.66 -6.51
C ASP A 88 -32.23 -36.44 -5.95
N PRO A 89 -32.56 -35.23 -5.47
CA PRO A 89 -33.87 -34.97 -4.86
C PRO A 89 -35.05 -35.06 -5.84
N ALA A 90 -34.80 -34.97 -7.16
CA ALA A 90 -35.86 -35.11 -8.15
C ALA A 90 -36.29 -36.58 -8.30
N THR A 91 -35.33 -37.50 -8.34
CA THR A 91 -35.57 -38.92 -8.63
C THR A 91 -35.54 -39.83 -7.40
N GLY A 92 -34.85 -39.43 -6.32
CA GLY A 92 -34.59 -40.28 -5.15
C GLY A 92 -33.46 -41.29 -5.35
N THR A 93 -32.78 -41.27 -6.50
CA THR A 93 -31.70 -42.20 -6.85
C THR A 93 -30.33 -41.68 -6.39
N SER A 94 -29.35 -42.58 -6.23
CA SER A 94 -27.99 -42.18 -5.85
C SER A 94 -27.21 -41.58 -7.02
N ILE A 95 -26.58 -40.44 -6.76
CA ILE A 95 -25.58 -39.77 -7.63
C ILE A 95 -24.17 -40.36 -7.38
N GLY A 96 -23.99 -41.08 -6.27
CA GLY A 96 -22.74 -41.73 -5.88
C GLY A 96 -22.49 -41.70 -4.37
N PRO A 97 -21.39 -42.33 -3.90
CA PRO A 97 -21.07 -42.38 -2.47
C PRO A 97 -20.72 -41.00 -1.91
N ASP A 98 -21.06 -40.75 -0.65
CA ASP A 98 -20.61 -39.58 0.13
C ASP A 98 -19.29 -39.91 0.85
N ALA A 99 -18.17 -39.82 0.13
CA ALA A 99 -16.84 -40.03 0.68
C ALA A 99 -16.12 -38.68 0.90
N PRO A 100 -15.85 -38.25 2.15
CA PRO A 100 -15.14 -37.01 2.38
C PRO A 100 -13.67 -37.14 1.93
N SER A 101 -13.21 -36.22 1.09
CA SER A 101 -11.81 -36.19 0.60
C SER A 101 -10.80 -36.26 1.76
N PRO A 102 -9.89 -37.26 1.78
CA PRO A 102 -8.85 -37.36 2.79
C PRO A 102 -7.94 -36.13 2.84
N VAL A 103 -7.63 -35.55 1.67
CA VAL A 103 -6.84 -34.33 1.54
C VAL A 103 -7.55 -33.16 2.21
N MET A 104 -8.82 -32.93 1.90
CA MET A 104 -9.58 -31.82 2.52
C MET A 104 -9.73 -32.00 4.04
N ARG A 105 -9.86 -33.24 4.51
CA ARG A 105 -9.88 -33.55 5.95
C ARG A 105 -8.54 -33.23 6.62
N TRP A 106 -7.43 -33.59 5.97
CA TRP A 106 -6.09 -33.28 6.44
C TRP A 106 -5.85 -31.75 6.48
N VAL A 107 -6.22 -31.03 5.41
CA VAL A 107 -6.10 -29.55 5.35
C VAL A 107 -6.98 -28.90 6.42
N ALA A 108 -8.20 -29.39 6.66
CA ALA A 108 -9.07 -28.89 7.72
C ALA A 108 -8.46 -29.09 9.11
N ASN A 109 -7.76 -30.21 9.34
CA ASN A 109 -7.03 -30.45 10.59
C ASN A 109 -5.79 -29.57 10.71
N LEU A 110 -5.06 -29.31 9.62
CA LEU A 110 -3.97 -28.35 9.59
C LEU A 110 -4.48 -26.93 9.93
N HIS A 111 -5.53 -26.47 9.26
CA HIS A 111 -6.08 -25.12 9.46
C HIS A 111 -6.61 -24.89 10.88
N ARG A 112 -7.32 -25.87 11.46
CA ARG A 112 -7.99 -25.72 12.76
C ARG A 112 -7.12 -26.12 13.95
N LYS A 113 -6.27 -27.13 13.77
CA LYS A 113 -5.54 -27.79 14.86
C LYS A 113 -4.04 -27.83 14.62
N LEU A 114 -3.51 -27.33 13.50
CA LEU A 114 -2.10 -27.42 13.11
C LEU A 114 -1.52 -28.85 13.19
N LEU A 115 -2.38 -29.88 13.14
CA LEU A 115 -2.02 -31.28 13.40
C LEU A 115 -1.48 -31.55 14.83
N LEU A 116 -1.68 -30.63 15.77
CA LEU A 116 -1.19 -30.65 17.16
C LEU A 116 -2.32 -30.75 18.20
N GLY A 117 -3.49 -31.26 17.82
CA GLY A 117 -4.63 -31.40 18.73
C GLY A 117 -5.11 -30.06 19.31
N ASP A 118 -5.33 -30.00 20.62
CA ASP A 118 -5.85 -28.80 21.29
C ASP A 118 -4.81 -27.67 21.41
N ALA A 119 -3.52 -28.01 21.53
CA ALA A 119 -2.45 -27.01 21.50
C ALA A 119 -2.47 -26.21 20.19
N GLY A 120 -2.68 -26.90 19.05
CA GLY A 120 -2.79 -26.21 17.77
C GLY A 120 -4.11 -25.46 17.57
N ARG A 121 -5.19 -25.83 18.26
CA ARG A 121 -6.42 -25.01 18.30
C ARG A 121 -6.17 -23.68 19.00
N VAL A 122 -5.48 -23.70 20.14
CA VAL A 122 -5.07 -22.48 20.86
C VAL A 122 -4.19 -21.61 19.95
N ALA A 123 -3.16 -22.20 19.33
CA ALA A 123 -2.26 -21.47 18.44
C ALA A 123 -2.99 -20.85 17.22
N THR A 124 -3.95 -21.56 16.64
CA THR A 124 -4.79 -21.04 15.54
C THR A 124 -5.68 -19.88 16.02
N GLY A 125 -6.27 -19.99 17.22
CA GLY A 125 -7.03 -18.91 17.85
C GLY A 125 -6.20 -17.65 18.11
N ILE A 126 -4.99 -17.80 18.66
CA ILE A 126 -4.02 -16.71 18.82
C ILE A 126 -3.68 -16.09 17.47
N THR A 127 -3.45 -16.92 16.44
CA THR A 127 -3.14 -16.45 15.07
C THR A 127 -4.28 -15.61 14.50
N ALA A 128 -5.54 -16.01 14.70
CA ALA A 128 -6.71 -15.22 14.30
C ALA A 128 -6.76 -13.87 15.03
N GLY A 129 -6.49 -13.84 16.34
CA GLY A 129 -6.40 -12.60 17.11
C GLY A 129 -5.26 -11.68 16.64
N LEU A 130 -4.09 -12.24 16.32
CA LEU A 130 -2.97 -11.48 15.77
C LEU A 130 -3.30 -10.93 14.37
N MET A 131 -3.96 -11.70 13.51
CA MET A 131 -4.41 -11.21 12.20
C MET A 131 -5.37 -10.02 12.34
N LEU A 132 -6.33 -10.07 13.27
CA LEU A 132 -7.22 -8.94 13.56
C LEU A 132 -6.44 -7.70 14.01
N LEU A 133 -5.48 -7.87 14.92
CA LEU A 133 -4.61 -6.78 15.36
C LEU A 133 -3.83 -6.17 14.19
N LEU A 134 -3.34 -7.01 13.26
CA LEU A 134 -2.64 -6.57 12.05
C LEU A 134 -3.56 -5.81 11.10
N CYS A 135 -4.80 -6.26 10.89
CA CYS A 135 -5.80 -5.54 10.10
C CYS A 135 -6.10 -4.15 10.69
N VAL A 136 -6.40 -4.08 11.99
CA VAL A 136 -6.73 -2.81 12.68
C VAL A 136 -5.54 -1.85 12.69
N SER A 137 -4.35 -2.33 13.02
CA SER A 137 -3.14 -1.50 13.01
C SER A 137 -2.73 -1.11 11.58
N GLY A 138 -2.94 -1.98 10.59
CA GLY A 138 -2.64 -1.75 9.18
C GLY A 138 -3.51 -0.65 8.58
N VAL A 139 -4.83 -0.70 8.80
CA VAL A 139 -5.75 0.35 8.29
C VAL A 139 -5.46 1.70 8.95
N ALA A 140 -5.16 1.72 10.25
CA ALA A 140 -4.78 2.96 10.94
C ALA A 140 -3.47 3.56 10.38
N LEU A 141 -2.48 2.73 10.06
CA LEU A 141 -1.24 3.18 9.43
C LEU A 141 -1.47 3.67 7.99
N LEU A 142 -2.36 3.02 7.25
CA LEU A 142 -2.73 3.43 5.90
C LEU A 142 -3.46 4.77 5.91
N ALA A 143 -4.47 4.95 6.77
CA ALA A 143 -5.20 6.20 6.91
C ALA A 143 -4.27 7.39 7.24
N ARG A 144 -3.32 7.20 8.19
CA ARG A 144 -2.33 8.24 8.51
C ARG A 144 -1.40 8.57 7.34
N ARG A 145 -1.05 7.57 6.52
CA ARG A 145 -0.22 7.79 5.33
C ARG A 145 -0.97 8.56 4.25
N MET A 146 -2.27 8.29 4.09
CA MET A 146 -3.12 8.94 3.10
C MET A 146 -3.55 10.35 3.49
N GLY A 147 -3.16 10.86 4.66
CA GLY A 147 -3.57 12.19 5.15
C GLY A 147 -4.95 12.19 5.81
N GLY A 148 -5.49 11.03 6.17
CA GLY A 148 -6.76 10.89 6.90
C GLY A 148 -7.67 9.79 6.37
N TRP A 149 -8.77 9.54 7.08
CA TRP A 149 -9.73 8.48 6.76
C TRP A 149 -10.51 8.74 5.46
N LYS A 150 -10.71 10.01 5.09
CA LYS A 150 -11.41 10.41 3.85
C LYS A 150 -10.65 10.01 2.58
N HIS A 151 -9.33 9.88 2.67
CA HIS A 151 -8.43 9.62 1.55
C HIS A 151 -8.01 8.15 1.44
N LEU A 152 -8.68 7.22 2.14
CA LEU A 152 -8.27 5.81 2.22
C LEU A 152 -8.28 5.09 0.85
N PHE A 153 -9.19 5.51 -0.02
CA PHE A 153 -9.39 4.94 -1.36
C PHE A 153 -8.69 5.71 -2.47
N ASP A 154 -8.04 6.84 -2.16
CA ASP A 154 -7.26 7.61 -3.13
C ASP A 154 -6.02 6.81 -3.59
N ARG A 155 -5.38 7.28 -4.67
CA ARG A 155 -4.18 6.63 -5.21
C ARG A 155 -3.04 6.65 -4.18
N ILE A 156 -2.53 5.48 -3.81
CA ILE A 156 -1.41 5.36 -2.85
C ILE A 156 -0.14 5.90 -3.51
N ARG A 157 0.37 7.03 -2.99
CA ARG A 157 1.59 7.71 -3.47
C ARG A 157 2.87 6.97 -3.03
N GLY A 158 3.87 6.93 -3.91
CA GLY A 158 5.20 6.32 -3.70
C GLY A 158 5.46 5.02 -4.48
N THR A 159 6.65 4.44 -4.35
CA THR A 159 7.08 3.24 -5.12
C THR A 159 7.70 2.15 -4.24
N GLY A 160 7.85 0.97 -4.85
CA GLY A 160 8.54 -0.18 -4.26
C GLY A 160 7.71 -0.97 -3.27
N LEU A 161 8.42 -1.70 -2.40
CA LEU A 161 7.85 -2.72 -1.52
C LEU A 161 6.73 -2.20 -0.61
N GLN A 162 6.81 -0.94 -0.17
CA GLN A 162 5.82 -0.35 0.73
C GLN A 162 4.50 -0.03 0.01
N ARG A 163 4.51 0.28 -1.29
CA ARG A 163 3.27 0.47 -2.05
C ARG A 163 2.60 -0.86 -2.29
N VAL A 164 3.36 -1.87 -2.74
CA VAL A 164 2.85 -3.24 -2.95
C VAL A 164 2.18 -3.78 -1.69
N HIS A 165 2.85 -3.68 -0.53
CA HIS A 165 2.27 -4.10 0.75
C HIS A 165 0.94 -3.41 1.04
N ASN A 166 0.87 -2.08 0.87
CA ASN A 166 -0.32 -1.31 1.17
C ASN A 166 -1.47 -1.57 0.19
N GLU A 167 -1.19 -1.76 -1.10
CA GLU A 167 -2.21 -2.04 -2.12
C GLU A 167 -2.85 -3.41 -1.89
N ILE A 168 -2.01 -4.44 -1.68
CA ILE A 168 -2.49 -5.79 -1.37
C ILE A 168 -3.30 -5.76 -0.06
N ALA A 169 -2.78 -5.09 0.97
CA ALA A 169 -3.45 -5.01 2.26
C ALA A 169 -4.80 -4.32 2.16
N ARG A 170 -4.90 -3.23 1.40
CA ARG A 170 -6.16 -2.48 1.22
C ARG A 170 -7.26 -3.33 0.62
N VAL A 171 -6.95 -4.11 -0.41
CA VAL A 171 -7.93 -4.99 -1.08
C VAL A 171 -8.31 -6.17 -0.19
N ALA A 172 -7.34 -6.77 0.50
CA ALA A 172 -7.57 -7.95 1.34
C ALA A 172 -8.18 -7.64 2.72
N LEU A 173 -8.11 -6.38 3.18
CA LEU A 173 -8.39 -5.97 4.56
C LEU A 173 -9.73 -6.47 5.09
N LEU A 174 -10.82 -6.21 4.37
CA LEU A 174 -12.18 -6.52 4.83
C LEU A 174 -12.40 -8.03 4.94
N ALA A 175 -11.96 -8.78 3.94
CA ALA A 175 -12.07 -10.23 3.90
C ALA A 175 -11.20 -10.89 4.99
N LEU A 176 -9.96 -10.43 5.19
CA LEU A 176 -9.08 -10.92 6.25
C LEU A 176 -9.62 -10.59 7.64
N ALA A 177 -10.14 -9.38 7.84
CA ALA A 177 -10.75 -8.99 9.12
C ALA A 177 -12.01 -9.83 9.43
N LEU A 178 -12.87 -10.07 8.44
CA LEU A 178 -14.04 -10.93 8.59
C LEU A 178 -13.64 -12.39 8.93
N SER A 179 -12.70 -12.96 8.17
CA SER A 179 -12.22 -14.33 8.40
C SER A 179 -11.56 -14.48 9.77
N ALA A 180 -10.67 -13.56 10.13
CA ALA A 180 -9.97 -13.60 11.41
C ALA A 180 -10.91 -13.34 12.60
N GLY A 181 -11.88 -12.42 12.47
CA GLY A 181 -12.87 -12.14 13.51
C GLY A 181 -13.80 -13.31 13.78
N THR A 182 -14.32 -13.92 12.72
CA THR A 182 -15.17 -15.12 12.84
C THR A 182 -14.38 -16.32 13.35
N GLY A 183 -13.13 -16.51 12.90
CA GLY A 183 -12.24 -17.58 13.39
C GLY A 183 -11.87 -17.43 14.86
N LEU A 184 -11.57 -16.20 15.31
CA LEU A 184 -11.31 -15.91 16.73
C LEU A 184 -12.55 -16.21 17.58
N LEU A 185 -13.73 -15.78 17.13
CA LEU A 185 -14.98 -16.02 17.83
C LEU A 185 -15.28 -17.52 17.96
N MET A 186 -15.07 -18.30 16.90
CA MET A 186 -15.19 -19.76 16.93
C MET A 186 -14.15 -20.43 17.85
N SER A 187 -12.95 -19.87 17.96
CA SER A 187 -11.94 -20.36 18.91
C SER A 187 -12.37 -20.09 20.35
N LEU A 188 -12.87 -18.89 20.64
CA LEU A 188 -13.31 -18.51 21.99
C LEU A 188 -14.49 -19.34 22.49
N THR A 189 -15.43 -19.71 21.60
CA THR A 189 -16.52 -20.62 21.94
C THR A 189 -16.02 -22.05 22.18
N THR A 190 -15.09 -22.54 21.35
CA THR A 190 -14.50 -23.89 21.51
C THR A 190 -13.83 -24.11 22.88
N PHE A 191 -13.25 -23.06 23.46
CA PHE A 191 -12.61 -23.13 24.79
C PHE A 191 -13.53 -22.69 25.94
N GLY A 192 -14.81 -22.41 25.69
CA GLY A 192 -15.78 -22.04 26.73
C GLY A 192 -15.62 -20.63 27.30
N TRP A 193 -14.80 -19.77 26.68
CA TRP A 193 -14.65 -18.36 27.10
C TRP A 193 -15.87 -17.52 26.73
N ILE A 194 -16.60 -17.99 25.72
CA ILE A 194 -17.93 -17.51 25.36
C ILE A 194 -18.87 -18.70 25.53
N PRO A 195 -20.02 -18.53 26.21
CA PRO A 195 -20.95 -19.64 26.43
C PRO A 195 -21.36 -20.28 25.11
N GLU A 196 -21.02 -21.55 24.94
CA GLU A 196 -21.78 -22.42 24.05
C GLU A 196 -23.07 -22.70 24.82
N ARG A 197 -24.09 -21.82 24.70
CA ARG A 197 -25.39 -22.06 25.33
C ARG A 197 -25.92 -23.37 24.73
N VAL A 198 -25.72 -24.46 25.45
CA VAL A 198 -26.44 -25.71 25.29
C VAL A 198 -27.84 -25.40 25.79
N THR A 199 -28.72 -24.96 24.89
CA THR A 199 -30.15 -24.93 25.19
C THR A 199 -30.56 -26.36 25.51
N ALA A 200 -31.37 -26.56 26.55
CA ALA A 200 -31.82 -27.88 26.98
C ALA A 200 -32.21 -28.73 25.77
N GLU A 201 -31.55 -29.87 25.57
CA GLU A 201 -31.92 -30.83 24.54
C GLU A 201 -33.42 -31.09 24.66
N LEU A 202 -34.12 -31.02 23.52
CA LEU A 202 -35.55 -31.31 23.47
C LEU A 202 -35.74 -32.72 24.04
N PRO A 203 -36.41 -32.88 25.20
CA PRO A 203 -36.54 -34.17 25.84
C PRO A 203 -37.18 -35.16 24.88
N TYR A 204 -36.64 -36.38 24.80
CA TYR A 204 -37.22 -37.41 23.97
C TYR A 204 -38.67 -37.68 24.43
N PRO A 205 -39.65 -37.71 23.52
CA PRO A 205 -41.05 -37.86 23.90
C PRO A 205 -41.29 -39.24 24.51
N SER A 206 -41.98 -39.29 25.66
CA SER A 206 -42.30 -40.54 26.38
C SER A 206 -43.53 -41.28 25.83
N THR A 207 -44.16 -40.77 24.77
CA THR A 207 -45.38 -41.32 24.15
C THR A 207 -45.25 -41.26 22.63
N ALA A 208 -44.68 -42.31 22.02
CA ALA A 208 -44.90 -42.60 20.61
C ALA A 208 -46.18 -43.46 20.49
N GLY A 209 -47.00 -43.23 19.47
CA GLY A 209 -48.29 -43.92 19.35
C GLY A 209 -48.13 -45.43 19.18
N THR A 210 -48.97 -46.23 19.85
CA THR A 210 -48.97 -47.70 19.79
C THR A 210 -49.61 -48.26 18.50
N LEU A 211 -49.88 -47.39 17.52
CA LEU A 211 -50.58 -47.71 16.28
C LEU A 211 -49.57 -47.89 15.14
N ALA A 212 -49.98 -48.61 14.08
CA ALA A 212 -49.13 -48.83 12.92
C ALA A 212 -48.70 -47.48 12.28
N PRO A 213 -47.42 -47.32 11.87
CA PRO A 213 -46.93 -46.09 11.24
C PRO A 213 -47.67 -45.77 9.94
N LEU A 214 -47.95 -44.49 9.71
CA LEU A 214 -48.48 -44.02 8.43
C LEU A 214 -47.43 -44.17 7.32
N PRO A 215 -47.85 -44.41 6.06
CA PRO A 215 -46.95 -44.25 4.92
C PRO A 215 -46.34 -42.84 4.94
N VAL A 216 -45.02 -42.72 4.73
CA VAL A 216 -44.31 -41.44 4.91
C VAL A 216 -44.92 -40.29 4.09
N GLY A 217 -45.45 -40.60 2.91
CA GLY A 217 -46.13 -39.64 2.03
C GLY A 217 -47.45 -39.08 2.59
N GLN A 218 -47.98 -39.62 3.69
CA GLN A 218 -49.20 -39.19 4.37
C GLN A 218 -48.92 -38.50 5.73
N VAL A 219 -47.65 -38.37 6.12
CA VAL A 219 -47.25 -37.72 7.37
C VAL A 219 -47.38 -36.20 7.20
N ALA A 220 -48.49 -35.63 7.70
CA ALA A 220 -48.85 -34.23 7.51
C ALA A 220 -47.76 -33.24 7.96
N ALA A 221 -47.10 -33.52 9.09
CA ALA A 221 -46.00 -32.69 9.57
C ALA A 221 -44.81 -32.66 8.59
N LEU A 222 -44.48 -33.77 7.94
CA LEU A 222 -43.40 -33.82 6.94
C LEU A 222 -43.80 -33.19 5.60
N GLN A 223 -45.07 -33.28 5.20
CA GLN A 223 -45.61 -32.57 4.03
C GLN A 223 -45.58 -31.05 4.20
N SER A 224 -45.73 -30.57 5.44
CA SER A 224 -45.68 -29.14 5.76
C SER A 224 -44.27 -28.54 5.71
N LEU A 225 -43.23 -29.37 5.62
CA LEU A 225 -41.83 -28.96 5.61
C LEU A 225 -41.29 -28.95 4.19
N ASP A 226 -40.76 -27.79 3.77
CA ASP A 226 -40.01 -27.67 2.53
C ASP A 226 -38.59 -28.23 2.71
N VAL A 227 -38.10 -29.00 1.73
CA VAL A 227 -36.75 -29.58 1.74
C VAL A 227 -35.67 -28.50 1.90
N SER A 228 -35.87 -27.27 1.42
CA SER A 228 -34.90 -26.19 1.58
C SER A 228 -34.67 -25.76 3.04
N ALA A 229 -35.68 -25.97 3.90
CA ALA A 229 -35.59 -25.69 5.34
C ALA A 229 -34.97 -26.85 6.13
N LEU A 230 -34.92 -28.05 5.57
CA LEU A 230 -34.37 -29.25 6.21
C LEU A 230 -32.84 -29.11 6.41
N ARG A 231 -32.36 -29.60 7.57
CA ARG A 231 -30.93 -29.82 7.85
C ARG A 231 -30.65 -31.29 8.07
N GLU A 232 -31.47 -31.94 8.87
CA GLU A 232 -31.33 -33.34 9.24
C GLU A 232 -32.71 -33.94 9.55
N LEU A 233 -32.93 -35.18 9.14
CA LEU A 233 -34.07 -35.99 9.49
C LEU A 233 -33.58 -37.39 9.80
N THR A 234 -33.94 -37.93 10.96
CA THR A 234 -33.76 -39.34 11.30
C THR A 234 -35.12 -40.03 11.27
N LEU A 235 -35.19 -41.20 10.65
CA LEU A 235 -36.39 -42.01 10.52
C LEU A 235 -36.49 -43.00 11.70
N PRO A 236 -37.70 -43.43 12.07
CA PRO A 236 -37.87 -44.46 13.09
C PRO A 236 -37.34 -45.82 12.60
N ALA A 237 -36.71 -46.59 13.50
CA ALA A 237 -36.17 -47.90 13.13
C ALA A 237 -37.31 -48.91 12.89
N PRO A 238 -37.18 -49.81 11.88
CA PRO A 238 -38.17 -50.85 11.65
C PRO A 238 -38.32 -51.77 12.88
N GLY A 239 -39.53 -51.87 13.42
CA GLY A 239 -39.81 -52.74 14.57
C GLY A 239 -39.67 -52.09 15.95
N SER A 240 -39.30 -50.81 16.02
CA SER A 240 -39.27 -50.02 17.25
C SER A 240 -40.50 -49.10 17.35
N PRO A 241 -41.59 -49.50 18.01
CA PRO A 241 -42.81 -48.69 18.10
C PRO A 241 -42.65 -47.40 18.92
N GLU A 242 -41.56 -47.28 19.68
CA GLU A 242 -41.21 -46.09 20.48
C GLU A 242 -40.42 -45.03 19.68
N ASP A 243 -39.99 -45.37 18.46
CA ASP A 243 -39.18 -44.48 17.65
C ASP A 243 -40.03 -43.40 16.98
N VAL A 244 -39.49 -42.18 16.93
CA VAL A 244 -40.13 -41.02 16.31
C VAL A 244 -39.29 -40.48 15.17
N TYR A 245 -39.90 -39.71 14.27
CA TYR A 245 -39.12 -38.91 13.34
C TYR A 245 -38.47 -37.75 14.09
N ALA A 246 -37.14 -37.66 14.04
CA ALA A 246 -36.40 -36.53 14.61
C ALA A 246 -35.99 -35.55 13.50
N VAL A 247 -36.49 -34.31 13.56
CA VAL A 247 -36.31 -33.30 12.51
C VAL A 247 -35.50 -32.12 13.02
N THR A 248 -34.47 -31.74 12.29
CA THR A 248 -33.74 -30.47 12.45
C THR A 248 -33.92 -29.61 11.20
N THR A 249 -34.32 -28.37 11.40
CA THR A 249 -34.50 -27.38 10.33
C THR A 249 -33.66 -26.13 10.56
N THR A 250 -33.70 -25.19 9.63
CA THR A 250 -33.13 -23.84 9.81
C THR A 250 -33.81 -23.04 10.94
N LYS A 251 -35.06 -23.37 11.29
CA LYS A 251 -35.87 -22.65 12.28
C LYS A 251 -35.85 -23.28 13.67
N GLY A 252 -35.65 -24.59 13.78
CA GLY A 252 -35.77 -25.32 15.02
C GLY A 252 -35.64 -26.83 14.87
N THR A 253 -35.74 -27.54 15.98
CA THR A 253 -35.71 -29.00 16.10
C THR A 253 -37.03 -29.51 16.67
N GLY A 254 -37.47 -30.70 16.26
CA GLY A 254 -38.70 -31.30 16.77
C GLY A 254 -38.82 -32.78 16.50
N TYR A 255 -39.83 -33.39 17.14
CA TYR A 255 -40.19 -34.80 16.99
C TYR A 255 -41.58 -34.93 16.38
N ILE A 256 -41.77 -35.89 15.47
CA ILE A 256 -43.06 -36.18 14.83
C ILE A 256 -43.42 -37.64 15.12
N ASP A 257 -44.66 -37.86 15.53
CA ASP A 257 -45.21 -39.19 15.75
C ASP A 257 -45.43 -39.91 14.40
N PRO A 258 -44.83 -41.10 14.18
CA PRO A 258 -45.02 -41.84 12.94
C PRO A 258 -46.45 -42.32 12.69
N SER A 259 -47.26 -42.47 13.73
CA SER A 259 -48.60 -43.05 13.64
C SER A 259 -49.70 -42.00 13.43
N SER A 260 -49.64 -40.84 14.10
CA SER A 260 -50.58 -39.73 13.86
C SER A 260 -50.11 -38.75 12.79
N GLY A 261 -48.81 -38.71 12.52
CA GLY A 261 -48.18 -37.73 11.62
C GLY A 261 -48.16 -36.30 12.15
N ALA A 262 -48.43 -36.09 13.43
CA ALA A 262 -48.44 -34.79 14.11
C ALA A 262 -47.11 -34.49 14.83
N TRP A 263 -46.84 -33.21 15.06
CA TRP A 263 -45.71 -32.76 15.87
C TRP A 263 -45.94 -33.14 17.36
N LEU A 264 -45.00 -33.88 17.95
CA LEU A 264 -44.99 -34.20 19.38
C LEU A 264 -44.33 -33.09 20.20
N ALA A 265 -43.26 -32.52 19.67
CA ALA A 265 -42.53 -31.43 20.31
C ALA A 265 -41.79 -30.60 19.26
N TRP A 266 -41.67 -29.29 19.51
CA TRP A 266 -40.93 -28.37 18.67
C TRP A 266 -40.24 -27.31 19.50
N GLN A 267 -38.97 -27.04 19.19
CA GLN A 267 -38.17 -26.00 19.83
C GLN A 267 -37.55 -25.11 18.74
N ASN A 268 -37.87 -23.81 18.80
CA ASN A 268 -37.27 -22.83 17.90
C ASN A 268 -35.80 -22.59 18.24
N ASN A 269 -34.98 -22.42 17.20
CA ASN A 269 -33.59 -22.00 17.34
C ASN A 269 -33.55 -20.63 18.01
N ASP A 270 -32.79 -20.52 19.09
CA ASP A 270 -32.63 -19.27 19.83
C ASP A 270 -31.76 -18.25 19.06
N ALA A 271 -31.74 -17.00 19.54
CA ALA A 271 -30.95 -15.95 18.90
C ALA A 271 -29.44 -16.26 18.85
N TRP A 272 -28.94 -17.01 19.85
CA TRP A 272 -27.54 -17.33 19.98
C TRP A 272 -27.10 -18.41 18.98
N GLN A 273 -27.91 -19.46 18.80
CA GLN A 273 -27.70 -20.51 17.80
C GLN A 273 -27.72 -19.94 16.38
N ARG A 274 -28.64 -19.02 16.08
CA ARG A 274 -28.66 -18.31 14.79
C ARG A 274 -27.39 -17.49 14.57
N PHE A 275 -26.93 -16.77 15.60
CA PHE A 275 -25.69 -16.01 15.54
C PHE A 275 -24.47 -16.92 15.30
N GLN A 276 -24.32 -18.01 16.05
CA GLN A 276 -23.24 -18.99 15.86
C GLN A 276 -23.30 -19.65 14.48
N GLY A 277 -24.50 -19.93 13.96
CA GLY A 277 -24.72 -20.40 12.60
C GLY A 277 -24.21 -19.40 11.56
N THR A 278 -24.54 -18.12 11.72
CA THR A 278 -24.06 -17.03 10.86
C THR A 278 -22.54 -16.88 10.92
N VAL A 279 -21.93 -16.98 12.11
CA VAL A 279 -20.46 -16.92 12.26
C VAL A 279 -19.78 -18.06 11.52
N ARG A 280 -20.26 -19.30 11.69
CA ARG A 280 -19.74 -20.47 10.97
C ARG A 280 -19.93 -20.33 9.46
N MET A 281 -21.08 -19.81 9.02
CA MET A 281 -21.37 -19.53 7.61
C MET A 281 -20.38 -18.51 7.04
N LEU A 282 -20.18 -17.37 7.72
CA LEU A 282 -19.26 -16.31 7.27
C LEU A 282 -17.80 -16.76 7.27
N HIS A 283 -17.37 -17.60 8.23
CA HIS A 283 -15.99 -18.10 8.26
C HIS A 283 -15.72 -19.15 7.19
N THR A 284 -16.63 -20.11 7.04
CA THR A 284 -16.43 -21.27 6.14
C THR A 284 -16.93 -21.03 4.72
N GLY A 285 -17.74 -19.99 4.50
CA GLY A 285 -18.42 -19.72 3.23
C GLY A 285 -19.46 -20.78 2.84
N ARG A 286 -19.83 -21.71 3.74
CA ARG A 286 -20.84 -22.74 3.47
C ARG A 286 -22.21 -22.10 3.24
N GLY A 287 -22.80 -22.31 2.07
CA GLY A 287 -24.05 -21.64 1.65
C GLY A 287 -23.84 -20.28 0.98
N LEU A 288 -22.61 -19.75 0.98
CA LEU A 288 -22.20 -18.52 0.28
C LEU A 288 -20.88 -18.80 -0.46
N TRP A 289 -20.93 -19.65 -1.49
CA TRP A 289 -19.73 -20.12 -2.18
C TRP A 289 -18.86 -18.98 -2.75
N TRP A 290 -19.48 -17.90 -3.23
CA TRP A 290 -18.77 -16.72 -3.74
C TRP A 290 -17.97 -16.02 -2.63
N LEU A 291 -18.52 -15.95 -1.41
CA LEU A 291 -17.83 -15.39 -0.26
C LEU A 291 -16.62 -16.25 0.09
N ALA A 292 -16.76 -17.58 0.03
CA ALA A 292 -15.63 -18.49 0.25
C ALA A 292 -14.46 -18.17 -0.70
N LEU A 293 -14.72 -17.94 -1.99
CA LEU A 293 -13.68 -17.59 -2.95
C LEU A 293 -13.02 -16.23 -2.64
N VAL A 294 -13.81 -15.22 -2.25
CA VAL A 294 -13.29 -13.90 -1.84
C VAL A 294 -12.39 -14.02 -0.61
N LEU A 295 -12.82 -14.76 0.41
CA LEU A 295 -12.01 -15.03 1.61
C LEU A 295 -10.75 -15.83 1.27
N GLY A 296 -10.83 -16.74 0.31
CA GLY A 296 -9.70 -17.53 -0.20
C GLY A 296 -8.64 -16.69 -0.87
N LEU A 297 -9.04 -15.82 -1.81
CA LEU A 297 -8.14 -14.90 -2.49
C LEU A 297 -7.46 -13.93 -1.50
N ALA A 298 -8.24 -13.40 -0.55
CA ALA A 298 -7.68 -12.56 0.51
C ALA A 298 -6.69 -13.32 1.38
N SER A 299 -7.00 -14.56 1.76
CA SER A 299 -6.09 -15.42 2.54
C SER A 299 -4.82 -15.78 1.77
N ALA A 300 -4.92 -16.04 0.46
CA ALA A 300 -3.78 -16.30 -0.42
C ALA A 300 -2.83 -15.10 -0.57
N SER A 301 -3.27 -13.88 -0.21
CA SER A 301 -2.43 -12.68 -0.21
C SER A 301 -1.49 -12.57 1.01
N VAL A 302 -1.77 -13.32 2.09
CA VAL A 302 -1.04 -13.25 3.37
C VAL A 302 0.47 -13.54 3.22
N PRO A 303 0.93 -14.54 2.44
CA PRO A 303 2.36 -14.72 2.16
C PRO A 303 3.04 -13.48 1.58
N ALA A 304 2.41 -12.81 0.61
CA ALA A 304 2.97 -11.59 0.04
C ALA A 304 3.04 -10.48 1.09
N LEU A 305 2.00 -10.30 1.91
CA LEU A 305 1.98 -9.33 3.01
C LEU A 305 3.04 -9.63 4.08
N ALA A 306 3.23 -10.90 4.43
CA ALA A 306 4.23 -11.33 5.40
C ALA A 306 5.66 -11.06 4.88
N VAL A 307 5.98 -11.50 3.66
CA VAL A 307 7.30 -11.30 3.05
C VAL A 307 7.62 -9.81 2.88
N THR A 308 6.67 -9.04 2.31
CA THR A 308 6.85 -7.59 2.16
C THR A 308 6.98 -6.88 3.51
N GLY A 309 6.21 -7.29 4.53
CA GLY A 309 6.30 -6.75 5.88
C GLY A 309 7.65 -7.00 6.55
N VAL A 310 8.17 -8.23 6.47
CA VAL A 310 9.49 -8.61 7.00
C VAL A 310 10.61 -7.86 6.28
N ALA A 311 10.57 -7.79 4.95
CA ALA A 311 11.59 -7.09 4.18
C ALA A 311 11.58 -5.56 4.44
N LEU A 312 10.41 -4.94 4.63
CA LEU A 312 10.31 -3.54 5.06
C LEU A 312 10.90 -3.32 6.46
N TRP A 313 10.67 -4.24 7.39
CA TRP A 313 11.26 -4.19 8.72
C TRP A 313 12.80 -4.33 8.68
N ALA A 314 13.31 -5.27 7.87
CA ALA A 314 14.73 -5.53 7.73
C ALA A 314 15.45 -4.31 7.11
N LYS A 315 14.89 -3.75 6.02
CA LYS A 315 15.40 -2.52 5.40
C LYS A 315 15.47 -1.36 6.39
N ARG A 316 14.43 -1.18 7.20
CA ARG A 316 14.38 -0.13 8.23
C ARG A 316 15.42 -0.35 9.33
N ARG A 317 15.62 -1.60 9.79
CA ARG A 317 16.67 -1.93 10.77
C ARG A 317 18.07 -1.66 10.20
N GLY A 318 18.33 -2.02 8.95
CA GLY A 318 19.60 -1.75 8.28
C GLY A 318 19.87 -0.26 8.04
N ALA A 319 18.84 0.56 7.93
CA ALA A 319 18.97 2.02 7.75
C ALA A 319 19.32 2.78 9.04
N MET A 320 19.32 2.13 10.20
CA MET A 320 19.70 2.78 11.46
C MET A 320 21.23 2.85 11.57
N PRO A 321 21.85 4.04 11.61
CA PRO A 321 23.29 4.16 11.74
C PRO A 321 23.76 3.71 13.13
N LYS A 322 24.97 3.15 13.20
CA LYS A 322 25.66 2.91 14.48
C LYS A 322 26.29 4.23 14.94
N ILE A 323 25.96 4.66 16.15
CA ILE A 323 26.45 5.92 16.73
C ILE A 323 27.55 5.58 17.73
N ALA A 324 28.79 5.89 17.39
CA ALA A 324 29.94 5.74 18.29
C ALA A 324 30.14 7.02 19.11
N GLY A 325 30.57 6.88 20.37
CA GLY A 325 30.94 8.03 21.22
C GLY A 325 29.77 8.91 21.70
N ASN A 326 28.55 8.38 21.77
CA ASN A 326 27.39 9.12 22.25
C ASN A 326 27.53 9.45 23.75
N ALA A 327 27.65 10.72 24.12
CA ALA A 327 27.84 11.15 25.50
C ALA A 327 26.59 10.90 26.35
N SER A 328 26.75 10.84 27.68
CA SER A 328 25.61 10.72 28.59
C SER A 328 24.76 12.01 28.59
N PRO A 329 23.42 11.95 28.69
CA PRO A 329 22.56 13.15 28.69
C PRO A 329 22.89 14.19 29.78
N ARG A 330 23.56 13.76 30.86
CA ARG A 330 23.93 14.63 31.99
C ARG A 330 25.22 15.41 31.74
N GLU A 331 26.10 14.88 30.88
CA GLU A 331 27.42 15.46 30.59
C GLU A 331 27.48 16.21 29.27
N ALA A 332 26.50 15.98 28.39
CA ALA A 332 26.46 16.59 27.08
C ALA A 332 26.17 18.10 27.15
N ASP A 333 26.98 18.88 26.44
CA ASP A 333 26.76 20.30 26.20
C ASP A 333 25.83 20.55 25.01
N THR A 334 25.69 19.55 24.13
CA THR A 334 24.91 19.62 22.89
C THR A 334 24.02 18.40 22.77
N ILE A 335 22.71 18.63 22.68
CA ILE A 335 21.70 17.58 22.57
C ILE A 335 21.13 17.57 21.17
N ILE A 336 21.16 16.41 20.51
CA ILE A 336 20.54 16.17 19.22
C ILE A 336 19.30 15.30 19.42
N LEU A 337 18.12 15.81 19.03
CA LEU A 337 16.88 15.05 19.07
C LEU A 337 16.41 14.73 17.65
N VAL A 338 16.12 13.45 17.40
CA VAL A 338 15.79 12.96 16.07
C VAL A 338 14.35 12.47 15.98
N GLY A 339 13.59 13.05 15.05
CA GLY A 339 12.30 12.56 14.57
C GLY A 339 12.47 11.92 13.19
N SER A 340 12.28 10.62 13.08
CA SER A 340 12.42 9.90 11.82
C SER A 340 11.39 8.80 11.67
N GLU A 341 10.70 8.79 10.53
CA GLU A 341 9.72 7.74 10.26
C GLU A 341 10.38 6.48 9.66
N ASN A 342 11.30 6.62 8.72
CA ASN A 342 11.94 5.51 8.00
C ASN A 342 13.44 5.36 8.32
N ASN A 343 13.89 6.00 9.40
CA ASN A 343 15.27 6.11 9.83
C ASN A 343 16.21 6.91 8.91
N ALA A 344 15.74 7.51 7.81
CA ALA A 344 16.62 8.26 6.94
C ALA A 344 17.19 9.53 7.61
N THR A 345 16.39 10.21 8.44
CA THR A 345 16.84 11.37 9.25
C THR A 345 17.97 11.02 10.20
N TRP A 346 18.04 9.77 10.69
CA TRP A 346 19.10 9.35 11.59
C TRP A 346 20.47 9.40 10.93
N ALA A 347 20.57 9.14 9.62
CA ALA A 347 21.84 9.21 8.92
C ALA A 347 22.39 10.65 8.85
N PHE A 348 21.51 11.63 8.66
CA PHE A 348 21.87 13.06 8.78
C PHE A 348 22.26 13.42 10.21
N ALA A 349 21.47 13.00 11.20
CA ALA A 349 21.75 13.29 12.60
C ALA A 349 23.06 12.66 13.09
N ALA A 350 23.42 11.46 12.59
CA ALA A 350 24.70 10.83 12.85
C ALA A 350 25.87 11.64 12.25
N ALA A 351 25.71 12.20 11.05
CA ALA A 351 26.70 13.10 10.45
C ALA A 351 26.87 14.39 11.27
N VAL A 352 25.76 15.01 11.74
CA VAL A 352 25.81 16.17 12.65
C VAL A 352 26.54 15.81 13.95
N HIS A 353 26.17 14.68 14.56
CA HIS A 353 26.80 14.19 15.78
C HIS A 353 28.32 14.02 15.61
N GLN A 354 28.75 13.36 14.54
CA GLN A 354 30.17 13.11 14.28
C GLN A 354 30.94 14.41 13.98
N ALA A 355 30.36 15.36 13.26
CA ALA A 355 30.98 16.65 12.98
C ALA A 355 31.18 17.47 14.27
N LEU A 356 30.14 17.56 15.12
CA LEU A 356 30.22 18.27 16.40
C LEU A 356 31.17 17.58 17.38
N THR A 357 31.18 16.25 17.44
CA THR A 357 32.11 15.50 18.30
C THR A 357 33.56 15.74 17.87
N ARG A 358 33.84 15.77 16.55
CA ARG A 358 35.17 16.10 16.01
C ARG A 358 35.59 17.54 16.31
N ALA A 359 34.63 18.46 16.38
CA ALA A 359 34.86 19.85 16.78
C ALA A 359 35.02 20.04 18.30
N GLY A 360 35.01 18.96 19.09
CA GLY A 360 35.28 18.99 20.54
C GLY A 360 34.05 19.12 21.44
N PHE A 361 32.84 19.17 20.89
CA PHE A 361 31.61 19.21 21.70
C PHE A 361 31.29 17.85 22.33
N ARG A 362 30.72 17.86 23.55
CA ARG A 362 30.13 16.65 24.15
C ARG A 362 28.70 16.49 23.68
N VAL A 363 28.50 15.62 22.70
CA VAL A 363 27.21 15.46 22.02
C VAL A 363 26.45 14.24 22.55
N ASN A 364 25.18 14.45 22.92
CA ASN A 364 24.23 13.36 23.12
C ASN A 364 23.19 13.37 22.00
N ILE A 365 22.95 12.23 21.36
CA ILE A 365 21.90 12.05 20.36
C ILE A 365 20.87 11.03 20.83
N ALA A 366 19.59 11.37 20.70
CA ALA A 366 18.46 10.57 21.16
C ALA A 366 17.21 10.74 20.28
N SER A 367 16.23 9.84 20.43
CA SER A 367 14.93 10.00 19.79
C SER A 367 14.15 11.16 20.43
N MET A 368 13.31 11.85 19.66
CA MET A 368 12.46 12.93 20.21
C MET A 368 11.48 12.46 21.31
N ASN A 369 10.99 11.23 21.26
CA ASN A 369 10.20 10.64 22.36
C ASN A 369 11.02 10.32 23.62
N GLU A 370 12.34 10.34 23.55
CA GLU A 370 13.25 10.05 24.67
C GLU A 370 13.76 11.33 25.34
N VAL A 371 13.16 12.48 25.07
CA VAL A 371 13.44 13.73 25.80
C VAL A 371 13.33 13.47 27.30
N ARG A 372 14.42 13.75 28.02
CA ARG A 372 14.53 13.52 29.47
C ARG A 372 14.57 14.84 30.23
N SER A 373 14.18 14.82 31.50
CA SER A 373 14.29 15.95 32.44
C SER A 373 15.73 16.21 32.95
N GLY A 374 16.76 15.86 32.18
CA GLY A 374 18.14 15.72 32.66
C GLY A 374 19.22 16.54 31.93
N TYR A 375 18.85 17.40 30.98
CA TYR A 375 19.79 18.16 30.15
C TYR A 375 20.38 19.40 30.87
N ARG A 376 20.91 19.21 32.09
CA ARG A 376 21.33 20.32 32.97
C ARG A 376 22.53 21.11 32.45
N ARG A 377 23.37 20.49 31.60
CA ARG A 377 24.57 21.10 31.02
C ARG A 377 24.41 21.47 29.55
N ALA A 378 23.22 21.24 28.99
CA ALA A 378 22.99 21.48 27.58
C ALA A 378 22.96 22.99 27.30
N ALA A 379 24.00 23.48 26.63
CA ALA A 379 24.01 24.83 26.07
C ALA A 379 23.24 24.89 24.74
N ARG A 380 23.09 23.74 24.07
CA ARG A 380 22.58 23.66 22.69
C ARG A 380 21.59 22.51 22.51
N LEU A 381 20.47 22.79 21.85
CA LEU A 381 19.46 21.80 21.45
C LEU A 381 19.30 21.81 19.92
N ILE A 382 19.67 20.74 19.25
CA ILE A 382 19.54 20.59 17.81
C ILE A 382 18.46 19.55 17.53
N VAL A 383 17.41 19.92 16.81
CA VAL A 383 16.30 19.02 16.47
C VAL A 383 16.31 18.73 14.98
N LEU A 384 16.42 17.46 14.60
CA LEU A 384 16.29 16.99 13.22
C LEU A 384 15.02 16.17 13.12
N THR A 385 14.00 16.64 12.42
CA THR A 385 12.73 15.90 12.31
C THR A 385 12.18 15.81 10.90
N SER A 386 11.79 14.60 10.49
CA SER A 386 10.96 14.39 9.31
C SER A 386 9.51 14.77 9.58
N THR A 387 8.77 15.10 8.54
CA THR A 387 7.30 15.22 8.57
C THR A 387 6.66 13.96 8.00
N TYR A 388 5.54 13.50 8.56
CA TYR A 388 4.78 12.35 8.07
C TYR A 388 3.34 12.73 7.74
N GLY A 389 2.72 12.09 6.75
CA GLY A 389 1.33 12.37 6.35
C GLY A 389 1.12 13.85 6.01
N ASP A 390 0.06 14.44 6.55
CA ASP A 390 -0.27 15.86 6.37
C ASP A 390 0.29 16.73 7.52
N GLY A 391 1.62 16.84 7.60
CA GLY A 391 2.24 17.73 8.60
C GLY A 391 2.34 17.15 10.01
N ASP A 392 2.22 15.82 10.15
CA ASP A 392 2.23 15.10 11.43
C ASP A 392 3.64 14.69 11.90
N ALA A 393 3.73 14.41 13.20
CA ALA A 393 4.92 13.88 13.85
C ALA A 393 5.28 12.48 13.33
N PRO A 394 6.57 12.18 13.11
CA PRO A 394 7.03 10.82 12.92
C PRO A 394 6.80 10.00 14.19
N SER A 395 6.73 8.69 14.03
CA SER A 395 6.36 7.73 15.08
C SER A 395 7.23 7.77 16.33
N ASN A 396 8.46 8.28 16.23
CA ASN A 396 9.41 8.43 17.33
C ASN A 396 9.49 9.87 17.89
N ALA A 397 8.54 10.75 17.50
CA ALA A 397 8.40 12.12 17.99
C ALA A 397 6.98 12.49 18.49
N THR A 398 6.02 11.56 18.44
CA THR A 398 4.61 11.81 18.82
C THR A 398 4.40 12.33 20.25
N GLN A 399 5.34 12.08 21.17
CA GLN A 399 5.25 12.51 22.57
C GLN A 399 6.00 13.82 22.83
N PHE A 400 6.81 14.28 21.87
CA PHE A 400 7.74 15.39 22.05
C PHE A 400 7.04 16.69 22.47
N MET A 401 5.93 17.03 21.81
CA MET A 401 5.19 18.28 22.09
C MET A 401 4.68 18.33 23.53
N ARG A 402 4.31 17.18 24.11
CA ARG A 402 3.91 17.09 25.52
C ARG A 402 5.14 17.10 26.44
N ALA A 403 6.21 16.42 26.04
CA ALA A 403 7.43 16.30 26.83
C ALA A 403 8.15 17.64 26.97
N ILE A 404 8.22 18.46 25.91
CA ILE A 404 8.93 19.75 25.92
C ILE A 404 8.29 20.74 26.90
N THR A 405 6.96 20.74 27.03
CA THR A 405 6.24 21.56 28.02
C THR A 405 6.71 21.28 29.44
N HIS A 406 7.01 20.03 29.78
CA HIS A 406 7.43 19.62 31.13
C HIS A 406 8.96 19.54 31.30
N SER A 407 9.71 19.68 30.21
CA SER A 407 11.18 19.60 30.23
C SER A 407 11.77 20.87 30.85
N ARG A 408 12.90 20.72 31.55
CA ARG A 408 13.69 21.81 32.10
C ARG A 408 14.95 21.98 31.25
N PHE A 409 15.03 23.11 30.55
CA PHE A 409 16.23 23.59 29.89
C PHE A 409 16.72 24.82 30.64
N ASP A 410 18.03 25.05 30.63
CA ASP A 410 18.59 26.29 31.15
C ASP A 410 18.17 27.45 30.25
N ALA A 411 17.99 28.65 30.80
CA ALA A 411 17.62 29.85 30.05
C ALA A 411 18.67 30.24 29.00
N VAL A 412 19.92 29.82 29.20
CA VAL A 412 21.01 30.02 28.22
C VAL A 412 20.97 29.04 27.05
N THR A 413 20.14 27.99 27.12
CA THR A 413 20.06 26.97 26.07
C THR A 413 19.54 27.59 24.79
N ARG A 414 20.30 27.47 23.70
CA ARG A 414 19.86 27.90 22.37
C ARG A 414 19.53 26.70 21.49
N PHE A 415 18.66 26.88 20.50
CA PHE A 415 18.18 25.75 19.69
C PHE A 415 18.27 25.96 18.17
N ALA A 416 18.41 24.88 17.41
CA ALA A 416 18.28 24.88 15.96
C ALA A 416 17.33 23.74 15.53
N VAL A 417 16.47 23.99 14.55
CA VAL A 417 15.57 22.97 13.99
C VAL A 417 15.88 22.80 12.52
N LEU A 418 15.99 21.54 12.10
CA LEU A 418 16.14 21.13 10.71
C LEU A 418 15.01 20.16 10.35
N GLY A 419 14.11 20.64 9.50
CA GLY A 419 12.99 19.88 8.98
C GLY A 419 13.36 19.07 7.73
N PHE A 420 12.90 17.83 7.66
CA PHE A 420 12.97 17.00 6.45
C PHE A 420 11.55 16.78 5.94
N GLY A 421 11.32 17.16 4.68
CA GLY A 421 10.00 17.09 4.07
C GLY A 421 10.09 16.77 2.58
N ASP A 422 8.93 16.78 1.95
CA ASP A 422 8.80 16.69 0.51
C ASP A 422 7.76 17.72 0.06
N ARG A 423 8.16 18.63 -0.82
CA ARG A 423 7.31 19.73 -1.30
C ARG A 423 6.07 19.28 -2.07
N GLN A 424 5.98 17.99 -2.43
CA GLN A 424 4.78 17.41 -3.02
C GLN A 424 3.58 17.32 -2.07
N PHE A 425 3.81 17.47 -0.76
CA PHE A 425 2.75 17.51 0.25
C PHE A 425 2.47 18.97 0.62
N SER A 426 1.19 19.27 0.87
CA SER A 426 0.69 20.59 1.33
C SER A 426 1.51 21.13 2.51
N SER A 427 1.78 20.27 3.49
CA SER A 427 2.45 20.61 4.74
C SER A 427 3.96 20.37 4.70
N PHE A 428 4.69 20.99 3.75
CA PHE A 428 6.15 20.86 3.64
C PHE A 428 6.87 21.23 4.93
N CYS A 429 7.61 20.28 5.52
CA CYS A 429 8.27 20.43 6.82
C CYS A 429 7.33 20.86 7.98
N GLY A 430 6.01 20.67 7.85
CA GLY A 430 5.02 21.23 8.77
C GLY A 430 5.19 20.80 10.23
N TYR A 431 5.67 19.57 10.50
CA TYR A 431 5.96 19.16 11.87
C TYR A 431 7.20 19.86 12.46
N ALA A 432 8.21 20.13 11.64
CA ALA A 432 9.38 20.88 12.06
C ALA A 432 9.04 22.33 12.42
N GLN A 433 8.10 22.94 11.68
CA GLN A 433 7.55 24.27 12.02
C GLN A 433 6.88 24.24 13.40
N LYS A 434 5.96 23.29 13.64
CA LYS A 434 5.29 23.13 14.95
C LYS A 434 6.30 22.98 16.10
N VAL A 435 7.38 22.24 15.86
CA VAL A 435 8.47 22.05 16.84
C VAL A 435 9.24 23.35 17.08
N HIS A 436 9.59 24.08 16.03
CA HIS A 436 10.26 25.37 16.13
C HIS A 436 9.42 26.36 16.95
N ASP A 437 8.14 26.50 16.64
CA ASP A 437 7.22 27.40 17.33
C ASP A 437 7.06 27.02 18.81
N ALA A 438 6.98 25.73 19.12
CA ALA A 438 6.89 25.26 20.50
C ALA A 438 8.16 25.56 21.33
N LEU A 439 9.34 25.55 20.72
CA LEU A 439 10.60 25.91 21.39
C LEU A 439 10.70 27.42 21.64
N LEU A 440 10.16 28.25 20.74
CA LEU A 440 10.01 29.69 20.97
C LEU A 440 9.05 29.98 22.13
N VAL A 441 7.88 29.34 22.15
CA VAL A 441 6.90 29.47 23.25
C VAL A 441 7.47 29.00 24.58
N LYS A 442 8.40 28.04 24.56
CA LYS A 442 9.13 27.57 25.76
C LYS A 442 10.13 28.61 26.29
N GLY A 443 10.42 29.67 25.54
CA GLY A 443 11.34 30.74 25.91
C GLY A 443 12.79 30.49 25.49
N LEU A 444 13.06 29.48 24.65
CA LEU A 444 14.40 29.23 24.14
C LEU A 444 14.71 30.17 22.98
N GLN A 445 15.99 30.54 22.82
CA GLN A 445 16.43 31.41 21.74
C GLN A 445 16.97 30.59 20.55
N PRO A 446 16.59 30.92 19.30
CA PRO A 446 17.11 30.20 18.14
C PRO A 446 18.60 30.52 17.89
N LEU A 447 19.38 29.51 17.55
CA LEU A 447 20.72 29.61 16.97
C LEU A 447 20.65 29.95 15.48
N LEU A 448 19.65 29.42 14.80
CA LEU A 448 19.39 29.57 13.38
C LEU A 448 17.89 29.65 13.15
N GLU A 449 17.49 30.29 12.05
CA GLU A 449 16.14 30.12 11.51
C GLU A 449 15.85 28.64 11.18
N LEU A 450 14.57 28.29 11.05
CA LEU A 450 14.16 26.94 10.70
C LEU A 450 14.79 26.50 9.36
N GLY A 451 15.68 25.52 9.43
CA GLY A 451 16.22 24.87 8.24
C GLY A 451 15.19 23.91 7.64
N THR A 452 15.08 23.86 6.31
CA THR A 452 14.23 22.88 5.61
C THR A 452 15.00 22.15 4.52
N ILE A 453 14.85 20.83 4.49
CA ILE A 453 15.44 19.93 3.51
C ILE A 453 14.32 19.26 2.73
N ASP A 454 14.29 19.54 1.43
CA ASP A 454 13.42 18.85 0.49
C ASP A 454 14.08 17.56 0.01
N ARG A 455 13.35 16.43 0.11
CA ARG A 455 13.73 15.11 -0.40
C ARG A 455 15.16 14.69 -0.06
N GLN A 456 15.60 14.97 1.17
CA GLN A 456 16.93 14.61 1.68
C GLN A 456 18.08 15.24 0.87
N SER A 457 17.88 16.44 0.35
CA SER A 457 18.91 17.22 -0.35
C SER A 457 20.17 17.39 0.50
N GLU A 458 21.27 16.82 0.03
CA GLU A 458 22.58 16.92 0.67
C GLU A 458 23.15 18.33 0.58
N SER A 459 22.99 19.03 -0.55
CA SER A 459 23.51 20.40 -0.67
C SER A 459 22.84 21.35 0.33
N ALA A 460 21.52 21.20 0.54
CA ALA A 460 20.80 21.95 1.56
C ALA A 460 21.29 21.59 2.98
N PHE A 461 21.57 20.31 3.23
CA PHE A 461 22.15 19.86 4.49
C PHE A 461 23.56 20.43 4.74
N THR A 462 24.44 20.39 3.74
CA THR A 462 25.81 20.92 3.82
C THR A 462 25.80 22.44 4.01
N GLN A 463 24.92 23.17 3.32
CA GLN A 463 24.73 24.59 3.53
C GLN A 463 24.27 24.89 4.97
N TRP A 464 23.30 24.14 5.47
CA TRP A 464 22.83 24.28 6.85
C TRP A 464 23.93 23.95 7.87
N MET A 465 24.74 22.91 7.62
CA MET A 465 25.90 22.56 8.45
C MET A 465 26.96 23.66 8.46
N ALA A 466 27.22 24.31 7.32
CA ALA A 466 28.13 25.44 7.24
C ALA A 466 27.61 26.64 8.04
N GLN A 467 26.32 26.97 7.93
CA GLN A 467 25.67 28.01 8.72
C GLN A 467 25.74 27.71 10.23
N LEU A 468 25.48 26.46 10.61
CA LEU A 468 25.61 26.02 12.00
C LEU A 468 27.06 26.17 12.50
N GLY A 469 28.05 25.78 11.68
CA GLY A 469 29.47 25.95 12.00
C GLY A 469 29.84 27.42 12.26
N THR A 470 29.41 28.33 11.37
CA THR A 470 29.64 29.77 11.51
C THR A 470 29.08 30.31 12.83
N VAL A 471 27.84 29.96 13.18
CA VAL A 471 27.20 30.41 14.43
C VAL A 471 27.89 29.82 15.67
N LEU A 472 28.44 28.62 15.55
CA LEU A 472 29.16 27.95 16.65
C LEU A 472 30.64 28.33 16.73
N GLY A 473 31.17 29.11 15.78
CA GLY A 473 32.58 29.48 15.72
C GLY A 473 33.52 28.30 15.40
N VAL A 474 33.02 27.27 14.70
CA VAL A 474 33.79 26.08 14.35
C VAL A 474 33.58 25.68 12.89
N THR A 475 34.55 24.98 12.30
CA THR A 475 34.38 24.38 10.96
C THR A 475 33.74 23.00 11.11
N LEU A 476 32.51 22.85 10.60
CA LEU A 476 31.81 21.56 10.60
C LEU A 476 31.88 20.91 9.22
N ASP A 477 32.65 19.84 9.10
CA ASP A 477 32.73 19.03 7.88
C ASP A 477 31.60 17.98 7.84
N ALA A 478 30.60 18.25 7.00
CA ALA A 478 29.44 17.41 6.80
C ALA A 478 29.75 16.23 5.86
N GLN A 479 30.43 15.20 6.37
CA GLN A 479 30.64 13.95 5.62
C GLN A 479 29.39 13.06 5.66
N TYR A 480 28.30 13.49 5.01
CA TYR A 480 27.20 12.59 4.73
C TYR A 480 27.48 11.86 3.41
N ARG A 481 27.65 10.53 3.45
CA ARG A 481 27.76 9.70 2.24
C ARG A 481 26.45 8.93 2.03
N PRO A 482 25.58 9.34 1.09
CA PRO A 482 24.43 8.52 0.74
C PRO A 482 24.93 7.20 0.13
N THR A 483 24.28 6.08 0.47
CA THR A 483 24.52 4.81 -0.21
C THR A 483 24.01 4.93 -1.64
N LEU A 484 24.92 5.11 -2.59
CA LEU A 484 24.57 5.23 -4.00
C LEU A 484 24.02 3.91 -4.55
N PRO A 485 22.98 3.93 -5.40
CA PRO A 485 22.61 2.78 -6.21
C PRO A 485 23.80 2.33 -7.06
N ARG A 486 23.79 1.05 -7.46
CA ARG A 486 24.79 0.53 -8.39
C ARG A 486 24.77 1.36 -9.68
N THR A 487 25.92 1.94 -10.03
CA THR A 487 26.09 2.71 -11.25
C THR A 487 26.38 1.80 -12.45
N ILE A 488 26.04 2.30 -13.64
CA ILE A 488 26.42 1.77 -14.94
C ILE A 488 27.31 2.79 -15.64
N SER A 489 28.32 2.33 -16.37
CA SER A 489 29.14 3.21 -17.22
C SER A 489 28.52 3.24 -18.61
N LEU A 490 28.25 4.45 -19.12
CA LEU A 490 27.78 4.68 -20.48
C LEU A 490 28.79 5.58 -21.21
N GLU A 491 28.79 5.48 -22.54
CA GLU A 491 29.60 6.30 -23.44
C GLU A 491 28.74 7.44 -24.00
N VAL A 492 29.29 8.65 -24.10
CA VAL A 492 28.68 9.77 -24.80
C VAL A 492 28.74 9.47 -26.30
N VAL A 493 27.59 9.24 -26.91
CA VAL A 493 27.51 8.94 -28.36
C VAL A 493 27.25 10.19 -29.18
N GLU A 494 26.54 11.16 -28.61
CA GLU A 494 26.20 12.41 -29.30
C GLU A 494 26.02 13.53 -28.27
N ARG A 495 26.33 14.76 -28.70
CA ARG A 495 26.19 15.98 -27.92
C ARG A 495 25.72 17.12 -28.83
N ASP A 496 24.65 17.78 -28.42
CA ASP A 496 24.17 19.02 -29.06
C ASP A 496 24.39 20.19 -28.10
N ASP A 497 25.03 21.27 -28.55
CA ASP A 497 25.30 22.47 -27.75
C ASP A 497 24.41 23.64 -28.14
N TYR A 498 23.98 24.42 -27.14
CA TYR A 498 23.05 25.53 -27.28
C TYR A 498 23.50 26.74 -26.44
N GLY A 499 23.37 27.94 -27.03
CA GLY A 499 23.68 29.23 -26.40
C GLY A 499 25.12 29.75 -26.68
N PHE A 500 25.35 31.04 -26.40
CA PHE A 500 26.62 31.72 -26.64
C PHE A 500 27.27 32.23 -25.34
N GLY A 501 28.55 31.89 -25.12
CA GLY A 501 29.39 32.39 -24.03
C GLY A 501 29.54 31.45 -22.81
N THR A 502 30.54 31.73 -21.97
CA THR A 502 30.97 30.86 -20.85
C THR A 502 29.92 30.60 -19.77
N ASP A 503 28.95 31.52 -19.61
CA ASP A 503 27.93 31.48 -18.56
C ASP A 503 26.53 31.06 -19.04
N ARG A 504 26.35 30.86 -20.35
CA ARG A 504 25.03 30.66 -20.98
C ARG A 504 24.96 29.41 -21.86
N HIS A 505 25.82 28.45 -21.57
CA HIS A 505 25.94 27.18 -22.27
C HIS A 505 24.97 26.14 -21.74
N ALA A 506 24.20 25.49 -22.63
CA ALA A 506 23.47 24.27 -22.33
C ALA A 506 23.82 23.20 -23.36
N CYS A 507 23.84 21.94 -22.96
CA CYS A 507 24.02 20.82 -23.87
C CYS A 507 22.97 19.73 -23.65
N VAL A 508 22.68 19.01 -24.72
CA VAL A 508 21.94 17.75 -24.68
C VAL A 508 22.98 16.64 -24.82
N LEU A 509 23.01 15.72 -23.86
CA LEU A 509 23.90 14.56 -23.89
C LEU A 509 23.10 13.31 -24.17
N ARG A 510 23.57 12.51 -25.13
CA ARG A 510 23.02 11.18 -25.45
C ARG A 510 24.06 10.14 -25.11
N LEU A 511 23.70 9.23 -24.19
CA LEU A 511 24.59 8.18 -23.69
C LEU A 511 24.08 6.80 -24.12
N ALA A 512 24.99 5.90 -24.50
CA ALA A 512 24.65 4.52 -24.84
C ALA A 512 25.57 3.51 -24.15
N PRO A 513 25.16 2.24 -24.01
CA PRO A 513 26.06 1.19 -23.53
C PRO A 513 27.26 0.99 -24.47
N ASP A 514 28.45 0.89 -23.89
CA ASP A 514 29.69 0.72 -24.66
C ASP A 514 29.71 -0.63 -25.41
N PRO A 515 29.79 -0.64 -26.75
CA PRO A 515 29.81 -1.85 -27.54
C PRO A 515 31.04 -2.74 -27.32
N LYS A 516 32.16 -2.20 -26.83
CA LYS A 516 33.43 -2.90 -26.59
C LYS A 516 33.47 -3.67 -25.27
N LEU A 517 32.65 -3.30 -24.29
CA LEU A 517 32.59 -3.92 -22.96
C LEU A 517 31.57 -5.08 -22.85
N ARG A 518 31.07 -5.59 -23.99
CA ARG A 518 30.09 -6.67 -24.02
C ARG A 518 30.68 -7.99 -23.50
N SER A 519 30.14 -8.50 -22.39
CA SER A 519 30.37 -9.89 -22.01
C SER A 519 29.84 -10.85 -23.10
N PRO A 520 30.35 -12.09 -23.20
CA PRO A 520 29.88 -13.07 -24.19
C PRO A 520 28.35 -13.26 -24.16
N TRP A 521 27.76 -13.27 -22.97
CA TRP A 521 26.30 -13.34 -22.76
C TRP A 521 25.57 -12.07 -23.22
N GLN A 522 26.19 -10.89 -23.05
CA GLN A 522 25.63 -9.60 -23.50
C GLN A 522 25.73 -9.40 -25.01
N LYS A 523 26.63 -10.11 -25.71
CA LYS A 523 26.66 -10.16 -27.17
C LYS A 523 25.45 -10.90 -27.75
N VAL A 524 24.91 -11.89 -27.02
CA VAL A 524 23.77 -12.71 -27.44
C VAL A 524 22.43 -12.07 -27.09
N PHE A 525 22.28 -11.52 -25.88
CA PHE A 525 21.01 -10.94 -25.41
C PHE A 525 20.90 -9.41 -25.57
N GLY A 526 21.97 -8.75 -26.02
CA GLY A 526 22.09 -7.29 -26.06
C GLY A 526 22.34 -6.69 -24.67
N GLN A 527 23.16 -5.63 -24.59
CA GLN A 527 23.28 -4.84 -23.37
C GLN A 527 22.13 -3.83 -23.34
N ARG A 528 21.11 -4.11 -22.52
CA ARG A 528 19.97 -3.20 -22.36
C ARG A 528 20.25 -2.20 -21.25
N LEU A 529 19.89 -0.94 -21.50
CA LEU A 529 19.79 0.06 -20.46
C LEU A 529 18.81 -0.42 -19.37
N PRO A 530 18.99 0.00 -18.10
CA PRO A 530 18.00 -0.26 -17.06
C PRO A 530 16.64 0.33 -17.48
N PRO A 531 15.51 -0.21 -17.00
CA PRO A 531 14.21 0.31 -17.38
C PRO A 531 13.99 1.72 -16.84
N PHE A 532 13.76 2.66 -17.73
CA PHE A 532 13.39 4.06 -17.46
C PHE A 532 12.44 4.59 -18.54
N GLU A 533 11.71 5.63 -18.19
CA GLU A 533 10.81 6.39 -19.06
C GLU A 533 11.15 7.89 -18.99
N PRO A 534 10.70 8.70 -19.96
CA PRO A 534 10.81 10.15 -19.84
C PRO A 534 10.23 10.64 -18.51
N GLY A 535 10.79 11.71 -17.96
CA GLY A 535 10.42 12.22 -16.64
C GLY A 535 11.15 11.57 -15.46
N ASP A 536 11.66 10.32 -15.61
CA ASP A 536 12.61 9.74 -14.66
C ASP A 536 13.91 10.56 -14.60
N LEU A 537 14.73 10.35 -13.57
CA LEU A 537 15.96 11.12 -13.35
C LEU A 537 17.20 10.25 -13.57
N VAL A 538 18.23 10.80 -14.20
CA VAL A 538 19.58 10.24 -14.19
C VAL A 538 20.41 10.89 -13.09
N GLY A 539 20.99 10.07 -12.22
CA GLY A 539 21.96 10.47 -11.21
C GLY A 539 23.37 10.35 -11.75
N VAL A 540 24.13 11.46 -11.72
CA VAL A 540 25.54 11.52 -12.11
C VAL A 540 26.38 11.93 -10.91
N VAL A 541 27.43 11.16 -10.64
CA VAL A 541 28.42 11.51 -9.60
C VAL A 541 29.68 11.97 -10.32
N PRO A 542 30.06 13.26 -10.22
CA PRO A 542 31.27 13.73 -10.88
C PRO A 542 32.51 13.07 -10.23
N PRO A 543 33.59 12.84 -11.01
CA PRO A 543 34.83 12.25 -10.49
C PRO A 543 35.35 12.99 -9.25
N GLY A 544 35.77 12.26 -8.22
CA GLY A 544 36.28 12.85 -6.97
C GLY A 544 35.19 13.29 -5.98
N HIS A 545 33.91 13.13 -6.31
CA HIS A 545 32.79 13.47 -5.42
C HIS A 545 31.98 12.23 -5.02
N THR A 546 31.21 12.35 -3.94
CA THR A 546 30.34 11.29 -3.42
C THR A 546 28.85 11.57 -3.61
N VAL A 547 28.53 12.73 -4.19
CA VAL A 547 27.19 13.31 -4.17
C VAL A 547 26.62 13.38 -5.58
N PRO A 548 25.53 12.64 -5.88
CA PRO A 548 24.96 12.63 -7.21
C PRO A 548 24.19 13.93 -7.48
N ARG A 549 24.23 14.40 -8.73
CA ARG A 549 23.30 15.41 -9.26
C ARG A 549 22.30 14.71 -10.17
N PHE A 550 21.07 15.18 -10.14
CA PHE A 550 19.97 14.59 -10.90
C PHE A 550 19.63 15.46 -12.10
N TYR A 551 19.36 14.83 -13.23
CA TYR A 551 18.91 15.45 -14.47
C TYR A 551 17.70 14.69 -15.00
N SER A 552 16.71 15.41 -15.50
CA SER A 552 15.47 14.82 -15.99
C SER A 552 15.68 14.20 -17.38
N LEU A 553 15.30 12.93 -17.50
CA LEU A 553 15.46 12.13 -18.71
C LEU A 553 14.45 12.56 -19.78
N ALA A 554 14.96 12.74 -21.00
CA ALA A 554 14.19 13.09 -22.20
C ALA A 554 13.84 11.88 -23.09
N SER A 555 14.29 10.68 -22.71
CA SER A 555 14.18 9.44 -23.49
C SER A 555 13.59 8.32 -22.65
N ALA A 556 13.20 7.22 -23.30
CA ALA A 556 12.86 5.96 -22.69
C ALA A 556 13.96 4.93 -22.91
N SER A 557 14.04 3.95 -22.01
CA SER A 557 14.95 2.81 -22.16
C SER A 557 14.76 2.01 -23.46
N GLY A 558 13.55 2.05 -24.04
CA GLY A 558 13.24 1.45 -25.34
C GLY A 558 13.96 2.12 -26.52
N ASP A 559 14.36 3.40 -26.37
CA ASP A 559 15.06 4.17 -27.40
C ASP A 559 16.53 3.73 -27.55
N GLY A 560 17.03 2.92 -26.60
CA GLY A 560 18.42 2.44 -26.59
C GLY A 560 19.45 3.51 -26.19
N ILE A 561 19.02 4.75 -25.96
CA ILE A 561 19.83 5.90 -25.60
C ILE A 561 19.29 6.52 -24.32
N LEU A 562 20.19 6.98 -23.45
CA LEU A 562 19.89 7.79 -22.28
C LEU A 562 20.21 9.26 -22.61
N GLU A 563 19.17 10.05 -22.81
CA GLU A 563 19.22 11.47 -23.17
C GLU A 563 18.76 12.39 -22.01
N PHE A 564 19.50 13.45 -21.75
CA PHE A 564 19.14 14.50 -20.79
C PHE A 564 19.81 15.85 -21.12
N CYS A 565 19.22 16.94 -20.61
CA CYS A 565 19.73 18.29 -20.83
C CYS A 565 20.49 18.81 -19.60
N VAL A 566 21.60 19.50 -19.83
CA VAL A 566 22.43 20.11 -18.79
C VAL A 566 22.65 21.58 -19.13
N ARG A 567 22.44 22.46 -18.15
CA ARG A 567 22.88 23.86 -18.25
C ARG A 567 24.13 24.06 -17.42
N LYS A 568 25.15 24.72 -17.99
CA LYS A 568 26.34 25.12 -17.26
C LYS A 568 25.95 26.14 -16.18
N HIS A 569 26.42 25.89 -14.98
CA HIS A 569 26.30 26.84 -13.87
C HIS A 569 27.70 27.35 -13.54
N PRO A 570 27.88 28.67 -13.35
CA PRO A 570 29.14 29.21 -12.84
C PRO A 570 29.57 28.48 -11.57
N HIS A 571 30.80 27.99 -11.53
CA HIS A 571 31.37 27.18 -10.43
C HIS A 571 30.61 25.86 -10.12
N GLY A 572 29.72 25.42 -11.01
CA GLY A 572 29.01 24.17 -10.86
C GLY A 572 29.90 22.97 -11.20
N VAL A 573 30.22 22.14 -10.22
CA VAL A 573 31.10 20.97 -10.40
C VAL A 573 30.52 19.97 -11.41
N CYS A 574 29.30 19.47 -11.17
CA CYS A 574 28.73 18.43 -12.03
C CYS A 574 28.30 18.97 -13.39
N SER A 575 27.73 20.18 -13.45
CA SER A 575 27.40 20.82 -14.73
C SER A 575 28.64 21.18 -15.52
N GLY A 576 29.72 21.63 -14.87
CA GLY A 576 31.03 21.84 -15.50
C GLY A 576 31.62 20.55 -16.06
N TYR A 577 31.63 19.47 -15.27
CA TYR A 577 32.04 18.13 -15.71
C TYR A 577 31.24 17.63 -16.91
N LEU A 578 29.90 17.69 -16.84
CA LEU A 578 29.04 17.19 -17.92
C LEU A 578 29.15 18.02 -19.20
N THR A 579 29.32 19.34 -19.08
CA THR A 579 29.49 20.24 -20.24
C THR A 579 30.90 20.23 -20.82
N SER A 580 31.86 19.54 -20.19
CA SER A 580 33.19 19.30 -20.75
C SER A 580 33.34 17.93 -21.42
N LEU A 581 32.30 17.10 -21.42
CA LEU A 581 32.35 15.76 -22.02
C LEU A 581 32.20 15.84 -23.53
N GLU A 582 33.03 15.10 -24.24
CA GLU A 582 32.99 14.95 -25.69
C GLU A 582 32.51 13.54 -26.09
N PRO A 583 32.00 13.36 -27.32
CA PRO A 583 31.69 12.02 -27.82
C PRO A 583 32.87 11.06 -27.68
N GLY A 584 32.61 9.87 -27.14
CA GLY A 584 33.62 8.87 -26.76
C GLY A 584 33.99 8.87 -25.27
N ASP A 585 33.69 9.96 -24.54
CA ASP A 585 33.89 9.99 -23.09
C ASP A 585 32.92 9.07 -22.35
N ARG A 586 33.32 8.63 -21.15
CA ARG A 586 32.52 7.72 -20.32
C ARG A 586 31.99 8.42 -19.08
N VAL A 587 30.75 8.09 -18.72
CA VAL A 587 30.07 8.62 -17.54
C VAL A 587 29.45 7.49 -16.74
N ALA A 588 29.74 7.48 -15.42
CA ALA A 588 29.05 6.62 -14.48
C ALA A 588 27.72 7.25 -14.06
N VAL A 589 26.62 6.54 -14.35
CA VAL A 589 25.26 7.01 -14.09
C VAL A 589 24.42 5.95 -13.37
N PHE A 590 23.32 6.36 -12.75
CA PHE A 590 22.26 5.45 -12.31
C PHE A 590 20.89 6.08 -12.54
N VAL A 591 19.87 5.26 -12.75
CA VAL A 591 18.49 5.74 -12.92
C VAL A 591 17.78 5.84 -11.57
N ARG A 592 17.05 6.93 -11.38
CA ARG A 592 16.11 7.14 -10.29
C ARG A 592 14.72 7.40 -10.87
N ARG A 593 13.77 6.50 -10.59
CA ARG A 593 12.38 6.69 -11.02
C ARG A 593 11.73 7.93 -10.41
N ASN A 594 10.91 8.61 -11.20
CA ASN A 594 10.16 9.81 -10.84
C ASN A 594 8.68 9.68 -11.23
N GLU A 595 7.98 8.73 -10.60
CA GLU A 595 6.55 8.47 -10.88
C GLU A 595 5.62 9.68 -10.63
N HIS A 596 6.10 10.72 -9.94
CA HIS A 596 5.33 11.93 -9.66
C HIS A 596 5.25 12.87 -10.86
N PHE A 597 6.18 12.74 -11.79
CA PHE A 597 6.24 13.57 -12.99
C PHE A 597 6.19 12.69 -14.23
N LYS A 598 5.02 12.07 -14.44
CA LYS A 598 4.71 11.27 -15.62
C LYS A 598 3.30 11.58 -16.10
N PRO A 599 3.05 11.59 -17.42
CA PRO A 599 1.71 11.54 -17.96
C PRO A 599 0.96 10.33 -17.39
N ASP A 600 -0.31 10.50 -17.07
CA ASP A 600 -1.18 9.36 -16.79
C ASP A 600 -1.56 8.65 -18.10
N THR A 601 -2.16 7.47 -17.98
CA THR A 601 -2.60 6.66 -19.15
C THR A 601 -3.94 7.11 -19.73
N GLY A 602 -4.42 8.30 -19.34
CA GLY A 602 -5.70 8.86 -19.77
C GLY A 602 -5.65 9.49 -21.15
N ALA A 603 -6.83 9.89 -21.65
CA ALA A 603 -7.00 10.58 -22.93
C ALA A 603 -7.23 12.10 -22.78
N THR A 604 -7.36 12.62 -21.55
CA THR A 604 -7.60 14.04 -21.28
C THR A 604 -6.42 14.89 -21.74
N PRO A 605 -6.57 16.15 -22.19
CA PRO A 605 -5.43 16.93 -22.69
C PRO A 605 -4.28 17.10 -21.67
N LEU A 606 -3.04 17.19 -22.14
CA LEU A 606 -1.89 17.59 -21.33
C LEU A 606 -1.48 19.02 -21.65
N ILE A 607 -1.21 19.79 -20.61
CA ILE A 607 -0.64 21.14 -20.69
C ILE A 607 0.76 21.07 -20.11
N LEU A 608 1.75 21.00 -20.99
CA LEU A 608 3.16 20.89 -20.68
C LEU A 608 3.76 22.29 -20.61
N ILE A 609 4.41 22.64 -19.50
CA ILE A 609 4.96 23.98 -19.29
C ILE A 609 6.42 23.83 -18.86
N GLY A 610 7.34 24.39 -19.64
CA GLY A 610 8.76 24.27 -19.37
C GLY A 610 9.55 25.54 -19.68
N ALA A 611 10.72 25.69 -19.07
CA ALA A 611 11.66 26.74 -19.44
C ALA A 611 13.11 26.26 -19.40
N GLY A 612 13.91 26.66 -20.39
CA GLY A 612 15.30 26.24 -20.54
C GLY A 612 15.44 24.71 -20.54
N THR A 613 16.30 24.16 -19.68
CA THR A 613 16.51 22.71 -19.56
C THR A 613 15.29 21.94 -19.05
N GLY A 614 14.27 22.62 -18.53
CA GLY A 614 12.99 21.99 -18.16
C GLY A 614 12.23 21.38 -19.34
N ILE A 615 12.66 21.61 -20.58
CA ILE A 615 12.11 20.97 -21.78
C ILE A 615 12.40 19.47 -21.87
N GLY A 616 13.48 18.98 -21.25
CA GLY A 616 13.97 17.60 -21.38
C GLY A 616 12.88 16.54 -21.22
N PRO A 617 12.24 16.43 -20.04
CA PRO A 617 11.19 15.41 -19.86
C PRO A 617 9.96 15.67 -20.74
N LEU A 618 9.65 16.93 -21.05
CA LEU A 618 8.48 17.32 -21.85
C LEU A 618 8.61 16.85 -23.30
N VAL A 619 9.77 17.05 -23.95
CA VAL A 619 9.99 16.54 -25.31
C VAL A 619 9.95 15.02 -25.34
N GLY A 620 10.45 14.36 -24.29
CA GLY A 620 10.33 12.90 -24.14
C GLY A 620 8.89 12.41 -24.06
N PHE A 621 8.02 13.10 -23.31
CA PHE A 621 6.59 12.79 -23.28
C PHE A 621 5.94 12.92 -24.66
N ILE A 622 6.30 13.96 -25.40
CA ILE A 622 5.76 14.23 -26.74
C ILE A 622 6.24 13.16 -27.74
N ARG A 623 7.51 12.75 -27.70
CA ARG A 623 8.04 11.67 -28.55
C ARG A 623 7.25 10.37 -28.35
N GLN A 624 6.99 10.03 -27.09
CA GLN A 624 6.27 8.83 -26.67
C GLN A 624 4.73 8.95 -26.81
N ASN A 625 4.21 10.05 -27.37
CA ASN A 625 2.78 10.26 -27.56
C ASN A 625 2.22 9.45 -28.75
N GLU A 626 2.32 8.13 -28.68
CA GLU A 626 1.92 7.24 -29.78
C GLU A 626 0.43 7.33 -30.10
N ALA A 627 -0.38 7.47 -29.05
CA ALA A 627 -1.83 7.59 -29.13
C ALA A 627 -2.33 8.97 -29.58
N ARG A 628 -1.43 9.92 -29.87
CA ARG A 628 -1.78 11.30 -30.29
C ARG A 628 -2.74 11.99 -29.32
N ARG A 629 -2.54 11.76 -28.03
CA ARG A 629 -3.24 12.48 -26.96
C ARG A 629 -3.02 13.98 -27.14
N PRO A 630 -4.03 14.85 -26.98
CA PRO A 630 -3.81 16.28 -27.11
C PRO A 630 -2.74 16.78 -26.12
N MET A 631 -1.66 17.37 -26.64
CA MET A 631 -0.57 17.93 -25.84
C MET A 631 -0.30 19.37 -26.28
N HIS A 632 -0.35 20.31 -25.33
CA HIS A 632 -0.04 21.72 -25.56
C HIS A 632 1.24 22.07 -24.80
N LEU A 633 2.29 22.47 -25.50
CA LEU A 633 3.58 22.84 -24.90
C LEU A 633 3.71 24.37 -24.86
N TYR A 634 3.86 24.92 -23.64
CA TYR A 634 4.26 26.30 -23.38
C TYR A 634 5.73 26.30 -22.98
N PHE A 635 6.61 26.80 -23.84
CA PHE A 635 8.05 26.72 -23.64
C PHE A 635 8.73 28.10 -23.57
N GLY A 636 9.45 28.35 -22.48
CA GLY A 636 10.24 29.55 -22.27
C GLY A 636 11.70 29.33 -22.65
N ALA A 637 12.23 30.13 -23.57
CA ALA A 637 13.64 30.12 -23.92
C ALA A 637 14.22 31.53 -23.89
N ARG A 638 15.55 31.62 -23.78
CA ARG A 638 16.27 32.84 -24.10
C ARG A 638 16.71 32.73 -25.55
N SER A 639 16.42 33.72 -26.37
CA SER A 639 16.82 33.74 -27.78
C SER A 639 17.79 34.89 -28.02
N SER A 640 19.00 34.58 -28.48
CA SER A 640 19.99 35.57 -28.96
C SER A 640 20.20 35.52 -30.47
N ASP A 641 19.89 34.37 -31.08
CA ASP A 641 20.15 33.97 -32.46
C ASP A 641 18.93 33.32 -33.13
N GLY A 642 17.78 33.28 -32.44
CA GLY A 642 16.56 32.67 -32.95
C GLY A 642 16.36 31.20 -32.55
N THR A 643 17.38 30.50 -32.05
CA THR A 643 17.30 29.05 -31.81
C THR A 643 17.07 28.66 -30.34
N PHE A 644 16.44 27.51 -30.11
CA PHE A 644 16.27 26.94 -28.77
C PHE A 644 16.35 25.42 -28.74
N LEU A 645 16.46 24.86 -27.53
CA LEU A 645 16.56 23.42 -27.27
C LEU A 645 15.46 22.63 -28.00
N TYR A 646 15.86 21.65 -28.83
CA TYR A 646 14.97 20.79 -29.61
C TYR A 646 14.04 21.47 -30.61
N GLU A 647 14.31 22.71 -31.04
CA GLU A 647 13.40 23.46 -31.93
C GLU A 647 12.98 22.68 -33.18
N ASN A 648 13.96 22.22 -33.98
CA ASN A 648 13.70 21.46 -35.21
C ASN A 648 12.93 20.16 -34.96
N GLU A 649 13.17 19.53 -33.81
CA GLU A 649 12.45 18.31 -33.42
C GLU A 649 11.01 18.62 -33.02
N LEU A 650 10.79 19.65 -32.21
CA LEU A 650 9.44 20.04 -31.79
C LEU A 650 8.58 20.45 -32.99
N GLN A 651 9.14 21.16 -33.97
CA GLN A 651 8.43 21.47 -35.21
C GLN A 651 8.02 20.19 -35.97
N ARG A 652 8.92 19.20 -36.09
CA ARG A 652 8.58 17.88 -36.68
C ARG A 652 7.51 17.15 -35.87
N LEU A 653 7.53 17.23 -34.54
CA LEU A 653 6.54 16.61 -33.66
C LEU A 653 5.16 17.28 -33.78
N VAL A 654 5.10 18.58 -34.08
CA VAL A 654 3.84 19.25 -34.46
C VAL A 654 3.34 18.71 -35.80
N THR A 655 4.19 18.69 -36.83
CA THR A 655 3.80 18.17 -38.17
C THR A 655 3.38 16.70 -38.14
N ALA A 656 3.93 15.89 -37.22
CA ALA A 656 3.58 14.48 -37.05
C ALA A 656 2.36 14.23 -36.15
N ASP A 657 1.62 15.28 -35.75
CA ASP A 657 0.49 15.24 -34.81
C ASP A 657 0.82 14.58 -33.45
N ARG A 658 2.11 14.60 -33.06
CA ARG A 658 2.56 14.19 -31.72
C ARG A 658 2.41 15.32 -30.71
N LEU A 659 2.49 16.58 -31.16
CA LEU A 659 2.27 17.79 -30.38
C LEU A 659 1.15 18.62 -30.99
N THR A 660 0.10 18.91 -30.22
CA THR A 660 -1.08 19.64 -30.73
C THR A 660 -0.80 21.13 -30.92
N ALA A 661 -0.05 21.75 -30.01
CA ALA A 661 0.35 23.14 -30.15
C ALA A 661 1.67 23.41 -29.43
N LEU A 662 2.51 24.23 -30.06
CA LEU A 662 3.74 24.77 -29.49
C LEU A 662 3.59 26.29 -29.33
N THR A 663 3.63 26.77 -28.09
CA THR A 663 3.61 28.20 -27.74
C THR A 663 4.93 28.55 -27.08
N THR A 664 5.72 29.43 -27.70
CA THR A 664 7.03 29.85 -27.17
C THR A 664 6.98 31.23 -26.53
N ALA A 665 7.73 31.41 -25.45
CA ALA A 665 8.03 32.69 -24.82
C ALA A 665 9.54 32.93 -24.92
N LEU A 666 9.94 33.75 -25.89
CA LEU A 666 11.34 34.09 -26.13
C LEU A 666 11.69 35.36 -25.36
N SER A 667 12.65 35.24 -24.45
CA SER A 667 13.16 36.37 -23.66
C SER A 667 14.53 36.82 -24.19
N SER A 668 14.71 38.14 -24.33
CA SER A 668 15.96 38.80 -24.70
C SER A 668 16.34 39.85 -23.64
N PRO A 669 17.54 40.43 -23.69
CA PRO A 669 17.91 41.52 -22.78
C PRO A 669 17.01 42.77 -22.92
N SER A 670 16.45 43.03 -24.10
CA SER A 670 15.59 44.18 -24.40
C SER A 670 14.10 43.90 -24.23
N GLU A 671 13.66 42.64 -24.38
CA GLU A 671 12.25 42.25 -24.33
C GLU A 671 12.07 41.00 -23.44
N LYS A 672 11.30 41.14 -22.35
CA LYS A 672 11.10 40.07 -21.37
C LYS A 672 9.69 39.48 -21.49
N THR A 673 9.54 38.49 -22.35
CA THR A 673 8.35 37.62 -22.36
C THR A 673 8.67 36.30 -21.67
N TYR A 674 7.88 35.90 -20.68
CA TYR A 674 7.99 34.59 -20.05
C TYR A 674 6.75 33.74 -20.31
N VAL A 675 6.80 32.50 -19.83
CA VAL A 675 5.73 31.52 -20.07
C VAL A 675 4.42 31.93 -19.40
N GLN A 676 4.46 32.56 -18.23
CA GLN A 676 3.25 32.95 -17.52
C GLN A 676 2.43 34.02 -18.26
N GLU A 677 3.06 34.92 -19.02
CA GLU A 677 2.34 35.89 -19.85
C GLU A 677 1.64 35.19 -21.03
N ARG A 678 2.26 34.16 -21.62
CA ARG A 678 1.64 33.35 -22.68
C ARG A 678 0.47 32.52 -22.15
N LEU A 679 0.58 31.98 -20.94
CA LEU A 679 -0.54 31.29 -20.28
C LEU A 679 -1.71 32.24 -20.05
N LEU A 680 -1.45 33.46 -19.56
CA LEU A 680 -2.49 34.46 -19.34
C LEU A 680 -3.16 34.91 -20.65
N ALA A 681 -2.42 35.00 -21.75
CA ALA A 681 -3.00 35.30 -23.07
C ALA A 681 -3.98 34.21 -23.54
N ASP A 682 -3.71 32.94 -23.21
CA ASP A 682 -4.54 31.79 -23.57
C ASP A 682 -5.56 31.39 -22.47
N SER A 683 -5.84 32.28 -21.51
CA SER A 683 -6.63 31.96 -20.30
C SER A 683 -7.95 31.23 -20.60
N ALA A 684 -8.75 31.73 -21.56
CA ALA A 684 -10.05 31.14 -21.88
C ALA A 684 -9.94 29.68 -22.36
N LYS A 685 -8.98 29.41 -23.26
CA LYS A 685 -8.69 28.07 -23.78
C LYS A 685 -8.20 27.14 -22.67
N LEU A 686 -7.29 27.62 -21.82
CA LEU A 686 -6.71 26.83 -20.74
C LEU A 686 -7.75 26.47 -19.67
N SER A 687 -8.63 27.40 -19.30
CA SER A 687 -9.74 27.13 -18.38
C SER A 687 -10.70 26.07 -18.92
N GLU A 688 -11.02 26.12 -20.21
CA GLU A 688 -11.86 25.09 -20.86
C GLU A 688 -11.19 23.71 -20.84
N LEU A 689 -9.89 23.64 -21.13
CA LEU A 689 -9.14 22.39 -21.09
C LEU A 689 -9.13 21.79 -19.68
N VAL A 690 -8.90 22.60 -18.65
CA VAL A 690 -8.93 22.13 -17.25
C VAL A 690 -10.34 21.71 -16.84
N ALA A 691 -11.39 22.40 -17.28
CA ALA A 691 -12.77 21.97 -17.04
C ALA A 691 -13.08 20.60 -17.67
N LYS A 692 -12.41 20.25 -18.78
CA LYS A 692 -12.46 18.91 -19.43
C LYS A 692 -11.53 17.88 -18.78
N GLY A 693 -10.88 18.22 -17.66
CA GLY A 693 -9.99 17.32 -16.93
C GLY A 693 -8.54 17.29 -17.44
N ALA A 694 -8.08 18.35 -18.12
CA ALA A 694 -6.68 18.43 -18.54
C ALA A 694 -5.71 18.39 -17.36
N HIS A 695 -4.55 17.77 -17.58
CA HIS A 695 -3.47 17.71 -16.59
C HIS A 695 -2.37 18.72 -16.92
N VAL A 696 -1.89 19.41 -15.89
CA VAL A 696 -0.84 20.43 -15.98
C VAL A 696 0.47 19.85 -15.47
N MET A 697 1.53 19.95 -16.27
CA MET A 697 2.86 19.46 -15.93
C MET A 697 3.87 20.58 -16.08
N VAL A 698 4.55 20.96 -15.00
CA VAL A 698 5.51 22.07 -14.98
C VAL A 698 6.92 21.57 -14.69
N CYS A 699 7.90 21.90 -15.54
CA CYS A 699 9.31 21.55 -15.32
C CYS A 699 10.26 22.74 -15.51
N GLY A 700 11.17 22.95 -14.56
CA GLY A 700 12.17 24.02 -14.65
C GLY A 700 12.55 24.63 -13.31
N GLY A 701 12.96 25.91 -13.30
CA GLY A 701 13.38 26.61 -12.09
C GLY A 701 12.22 27.04 -11.19
N ARG A 702 12.49 27.16 -9.87
CA ARG A 702 11.49 27.55 -8.85
C ARG A 702 10.76 28.84 -9.12
N ASP A 703 11.47 29.88 -9.55
CA ASP A 703 10.84 31.19 -9.79
C ASP A 703 9.85 31.13 -10.96
N MET A 704 10.19 30.36 -12.00
CA MET A 704 9.28 30.10 -13.13
C MET A 704 8.05 29.33 -12.65
N ALA A 705 8.23 28.25 -11.88
CA ALA A 705 7.12 27.45 -11.36
C ALA A 705 6.17 28.28 -10.48
N LYS A 706 6.71 29.16 -9.62
CA LYS A 706 5.91 30.09 -8.81
C LYS A 706 5.12 31.07 -9.69
N GLY A 707 5.75 31.62 -10.73
CA GLY A 707 5.08 32.49 -11.70
C GLY A 707 3.94 31.77 -12.43
N VAL A 708 4.18 30.54 -12.86
CA VAL A 708 3.18 29.68 -13.51
C VAL A 708 2.02 29.34 -12.57
N ALA A 709 2.30 28.97 -11.32
CA ALA A 709 1.26 28.71 -10.32
C ALA A 709 0.38 29.95 -10.09
N ASN A 710 0.97 31.13 -9.96
CA ASN A 710 0.23 32.39 -9.82
C ASN A 710 -0.62 32.72 -11.05
N ALA A 711 -0.13 32.43 -12.26
CA ALA A 711 -0.91 32.58 -13.48
C ALA A 711 -2.11 31.61 -13.50
N TRP A 712 -1.91 30.37 -13.08
CA TRP A 712 -2.99 29.40 -12.96
C TRP A 712 -4.06 29.79 -11.94
N GLU A 713 -3.68 30.31 -10.78
CA GLU A 713 -4.66 30.83 -9.80
C GLU A 713 -5.53 31.95 -10.42
N ARG A 714 -4.96 32.77 -11.31
CA ARG A 714 -5.71 33.81 -12.04
C ARG A 714 -6.59 33.23 -13.15
N ILE A 715 -6.10 32.25 -13.90
CA ILE A 715 -6.84 31.56 -14.98
C ILE A 715 -8.06 30.82 -14.40
N LEU A 716 -7.90 30.21 -13.23
CA LEU A 716 -8.93 29.41 -12.57
C LEU A 716 -9.84 30.25 -11.64
N ALA A 717 -9.64 31.56 -11.56
CA ALA A 717 -10.45 32.43 -10.72
C ALA A 717 -11.95 32.30 -11.10
N GLY A 718 -12.79 31.96 -10.11
CA GLY A 718 -14.22 31.73 -10.32
C GLY A 718 -14.62 30.30 -10.72
N SER A 719 -13.68 29.38 -10.95
CA SER A 719 -13.98 27.97 -11.28
C SER A 719 -14.29 27.09 -10.06
N GLY A 720 -13.98 27.56 -8.85
CA GLY A 720 -14.06 26.78 -7.61
C GLY A 720 -12.91 25.78 -7.41
N VAL A 721 -11.93 25.73 -8.33
CA VAL A 721 -10.74 24.87 -8.25
C VAL A 721 -9.50 25.73 -8.05
N THR A 722 -8.60 25.31 -7.14
CA THR A 722 -7.31 25.98 -6.88
C THR A 722 -6.13 25.11 -7.34
N VAL A 723 -4.95 25.71 -7.53
CA VAL A 723 -3.73 24.94 -7.86
C VAL A 723 -3.41 23.94 -6.75
N SER A 724 -3.60 24.33 -5.50
CA SER A 724 -3.41 23.45 -4.33
C SER A 724 -4.31 22.21 -4.40
N GLU A 725 -5.58 22.38 -4.79
CA GLU A 725 -6.50 21.27 -4.98
C GLU A 725 -6.12 20.37 -6.16
N MET A 726 -5.68 20.95 -7.28
CA MET A 726 -5.20 20.18 -8.43
C MET A 726 -3.95 19.34 -8.06
N LYS A 727 -3.02 19.89 -7.26
CA LYS A 727 -1.87 19.15 -6.72
C LYS A 727 -2.30 18.00 -5.80
N LEU A 728 -3.36 18.19 -5.01
CA LEU A 728 -3.93 17.12 -4.18
C LEU A 728 -4.57 16.01 -5.05
N ARG A 729 -5.29 16.36 -6.10
CA ARG A 729 -5.91 15.42 -7.05
C ARG A 729 -4.90 14.76 -8.01
N GLY A 730 -3.72 15.36 -8.17
CA GLY A 730 -2.67 14.89 -9.08
C GLY A 730 -2.84 15.35 -10.53
N SER A 731 -3.77 16.27 -10.81
CA SER A 731 -3.94 16.90 -12.12
C SER A 731 -3.01 18.09 -12.35
N TYR A 732 -2.23 18.49 -11.33
CA TYR A 732 -1.13 19.45 -11.45
C TYR A 732 0.12 18.84 -10.82
N VAL A 733 1.18 18.63 -11.61
CA VAL A 733 2.44 18.04 -11.16
C VAL A 733 3.65 18.88 -11.57
N GLU A 734 4.70 18.82 -10.75
CA GLU A 734 5.88 19.66 -10.87
C GLU A 734 7.17 18.83 -10.79
N ASP A 735 8.12 19.09 -11.69
CA ASP A 735 9.53 18.68 -11.59
C ASP A 735 10.41 19.93 -11.59
N VAL A 736 10.58 20.50 -10.40
CA VAL A 736 11.14 21.84 -10.20
C VAL A 736 12.40 21.76 -9.32
N TYR A 737 13.47 22.43 -9.74
CA TYR A 737 14.78 22.40 -9.07
C TYR A 737 15.16 23.71 -8.39
#